data_AF-A0A4R5NTL5-F1
#
_entry.id   AF-A0A4R5NTL5-F1
#
_cell.length_a   1.000
_cell.length_b   1.000
_cell.length_c   1.000
_cell.angle_alpha   90.00
_cell.angle_beta   90.00
_cell.angle_gamma   90.00
#
_symmetry.space_group_name_H-M   'P 1'
#
loop_
_entity.id
_entity.type
_entity.pdbx_description
1 polymer ?
#
loop_
_entity_poly.entity_id
_entity_poly.type
_entity_poly.pdbx_seq_one_letter_code
_entity_poly.pdbx_strand_id
1 'polypeptide(L)'
;MKLAKKYLYSTILGLSLGVGMSTNVVKAAPSSNSAVVSPTSDPSKDEQANPDLSGKVEDVSYTVKDDQLTLYGGTIKKIHENFSLPWQQDGVRDRIKKLKIDGPLQFEQDGAYEFFEALGNLESISGLRNVDTSKTETLNYMFAQDGNLTSIDVSSFRTPNVITMSGLFFGDWKLEQVDLSNFDFSQLKNTDHMFGGDYVLTNITFPHSKASKIDNMLDMFYGNHSLKTLDLSDFDMTNVTAIGSMFSEDTLLSNLKLGPTFKNSALATLPPHQKGDEIPIDPLKDATGPGWQAVGANGTVNNPQGELYPTLEDFVAKRPAEDETYVWQQDTTPINQYMLNLTNSSASVYEGLQAKNWDPTSVIQLATHNGTDDKSAVTITDDNSQPVTQATIDALDPGTYSLTYQNGDQKQPFTLTIKADQASLKTTDIDLYLNQAFTEDVLKSKILAVNSDGQALPYTYTIKDATGKTVSLDDVKSKVGQYTVDIVTNQLLSGNEPLGGKLTINVTDSSTLNLKYGKLTIPVNQVWKPADAFDNAKDASGKDLAFKDILVTAKDSSGKIISDLSNLYKTPGVYTIHYSNGSASKDVQLTVTQPTPTPSPLPTPQPVPNPQPSPSPNPINPVTPTQPTVPTQPTNPKLPDYAVTKGAAVAAINNVYLYRTVNFTKGQRIAKYIKKPRIYRPMFVVTGYARSTSGKMRYHVRDVNHLSKTAGKTGYITDNWRYVRPIYYATLHKHITVISPAGVNAYKHKDLTGKVKSYQQGTILKVKGIVKHNLTTRYILTNGRYVTANRKLVNMGRHRTVKKVRAKTTIHRYQNVNLSGRPHTIKKGQIIKVSNYDYSHGHNLQKHGALRYRVAGGYITGNSKYVRIIR
;
A
#
# COMPACT_ATOMS: atom_id res chain seq x y z
N MET A 1 23.28 29.94 24.81
CA MET A 1 22.49 29.95 26.07
C MET A 1 22.69 31.22 26.93
N LYS A 2 23.77 32.02 26.78
CA LYS A 2 23.90 33.35 27.43
C LYS A 2 23.59 34.57 26.52
N LEU A 3 23.53 34.41 25.19
CA LEU A 3 23.16 35.50 24.28
C LEU A 3 21.63 35.74 24.18
N ALA A 4 20.82 34.67 24.18
CA ALA A 4 19.36 34.79 24.05
C ALA A 4 18.65 35.46 25.24
N LYS A 5 19.23 35.41 26.46
CA LYS A 5 18.69 36.13 27.62
C LYS A 5 18.96 37.65 27.62
N LYS A 6 19.91 38.13 26.80
CA LYS A 6 20.30 39.55 26.78
C LYS A 6 19.35 40.42 25.94
N TYR A 7 18.64 39.82 24.98
CA TYR A 7 17.67 40.52 24.13
C TYR A 7 16.25 40.61 24.72
N LEU A 8 15.98 39.89 25.81
CA LEU A 8 14.62 39.80 26.39
C LEU A 8 14.19 41.01 27.24
N TYR A 9 15.07 41.97 27.52
CA TYR A 9 14.77 43.12 28.38
C TYR A 9 14.98 44.50 27.75
N SER A 10 15.51 44.59 26.51
CA SER A 10 15.78 45.89 25.88
C SER A 10 14.73 46.36 24.89
N THR A 11 13.78 45.53 24.49
CA THR A 11 12.82 45.84 23.40
C THR A 11 11.41 46.21 23.86
N ILE A 12 11.12 46.23 25.17
CA ILE A 12 9.78 46.58 25.70
C ILE A 12 9.65 48.06 26.14
N LEU A 13 10.70 48.89 26.07
CA LEU A 13 10.54 50.34 26.21
C LEU A 13 11.40 51.09 25.20
N GLY A 14 10.76 51.67 24.18
CA GLY A 14 11.40 52.59 23.26
C GLY A 14 10.41 53.43 22.50
N LEU A 15 9.92 54.52 23.12
CA LEU A 15 9.59 55.78 22.42
C LEU A 15 9.61 56.98 23.40
N SER A 16 10.60 57.84 23.15
CA SER A 16 10.77 59.29 23.42
C SER A 16 10.26 59.93 24.72
N LEU A 17 11.20 60.47 25.51
CA LEU A 17 11.49 61.92 25.59
C LEU A 17 12.58 62.16 26.66
N GLY A 18 13.70 62.76 26.25
CA GLY A 18 14.65 63.33 27.21
C GLY A 18 14.12 64.67 27.73
N VAL A 19 14.16 64.86 29.05
CA VAL A 19 14.75 65.99 29.80
C VAL A 19 14.45 65.75 31.29
N GLY A 20 15.47 65.91 32.15
CA GLY A 20 15.24 66.36 33.53
C GLY A 20 15.53 65.33 34.64
N MET A 21 16.64 65.55 35.33
CA MET A 21 17.03 64.91 36.59
C MET A 21 15.95 65.04 37.68
N SER A 22 15.82 64.02 38.54
CA SER A 22 15.96 64.17 40.00
C SER A 22 15.62 62.86 40.72
N THR A 23 16.48 62.52 41.68
CA THR A 23 16.34 61.46 42.67
C THR A 23 15.09 61.61 43.53
N ASN A 24 14.36 60.53 43.82
CA ASN A 24 13.81 60.32 45.16
C ASN A 24 13.43 58.86 45.43
N VAL A 25 14.00 58.37 46.52
CA VAL A 25 13.69 57.13 47.23
C VAL A 25 12.36 57.30 47.95
N VAL A 26 11.39 56.41 47.74
CA VAL A 26 10.26 56.25 48.66
C VAL A 26 10.01 54.77 48.95
N LYS A 27 10.13 54.47 50.25
CA LYS A 27 9.78 53.24 50.96
C LYS A 27 8.36 52.78 50.64
N ALA A 28 8.19 51.48 50.41
CA ALA A 28 6.94 50.78 50.66
C ALA A 28 7.03 50.05 52.02
N ALA A 29 6.01 50.25 52.86
CA ALA A 29 5.76 49.53 54.11
C ALA A 29 4.27 49.15 54.19
N PRO A 30 3.89 48.11 54.95
CA PRO A 30 3.03 47.02 54.45
C PRO A 30 1.63 46.94 55.09
N SER A 31 0.75 46.12 54.50
CA SER A 31 -0.37 45.45 55.19
C SER A 31 -0.66 44.14 54.43
N SER A 32 -0.43 42.95 54.97
CA SER A 32 -1.04 42.22 56.10
C SER A 32 -2.43 41.66 55.79
N ASN A 33 -2.51 40.38 55.39
CA ASN A 33 -3.01 39.37 56.31
C ASN A 33 -2.71 37.93 55.88
N SER A 34 -2.10 37.25 56.83
CA SER A 34 -1.62 35.89 56.92
C SER A 34 -2.76 34.86 56.98
N ALA A 35 -2.49 33.66 56.45
CA ALA A 35 -2.75 32.44 57.21
C ALA A 35 -1.52 31.54 57.10
N VAL A 36 -0.99 31.21 58.28
CA VAL A 36 0.31 30.64 58.58
C VAL A 36 0.25 29.11 58.55
N VAL A 37 1.26 28.46 57.96
CA VAL A 37 1.89 27.27 58.56
C VAL A 37 3.41 27.37 58.34
N SER A 38 4.16 27.35 59.45
CA SER A 38 5.61 27.52 59.52
C SER A 38 6.41 26.31 58.99
N PRO A 39 7.68 26.52 58.59
CA PRO A 39 8.58 25.48 58.08
C PRO A 39 9.55 24.98 59.17
N THR A 40 9.71 23.66 59.30
CA THR A 40 10.88 23.06 59.97
C THR A 40 11.25 21.72 59.34
N SER A 41 12.35 21.69 58.56
CA SER A 41 13.46 20.72 58.67
C SER A 41 14.32 20.67 57.39
N ASP A 42 15.59 21.07 57.53
CA ASP A 42 16.84 20.48 56.98
C ASP A 42 16.98 20.17 55.45
N PRO A 43 18.06 20.63 54.77
CA PRO A 43 18.22 20.49 53.33
C PRO A 43 18.95 19.18 52.98
N SER A 44 18.21 18.09 52.75
CA SER A 44 18.77 16.95 52.02
C SER A 44 17.71 16.19 51.20
N LYS A 45 17.94 16.16 49.88
CA LYS A 45 17.31 15.29 48.85
C LYS A 45 15.78 15.18 48.88
N ASP A 46 15.13 15.90 47.96
CA ASP A 46 13.92 15.39 47.30
C ASP A 46 13.99 15.64 45.78
N GLU A 47 14.02 14.54 45.00
CA GLU A 47 13.59 14.53 43.60
C GLU A 47 12.07 14.75 43.65
N GLN A 48 11.67 16.01 43.80
CA GLN A 48 10.28 16.42 43.96
C GLN A 48 9.45 15.78 42.85
N ALA A 49 8.55 14.88 43.23
CA ALA A 49 7.64 14.22 42.31
C ALA A 49 6.83 15.31 41.62
N ASN A 50 7.12 15.56 40.35
CA ASN A 50 6.49 16.61 39.55
C ASN A 50 4.99 16.25 39.45
N PRO A 51 4.08 16.90 40.21
CA PRO A 51 2.74 16.39 40.41
C PRO A 51 1.96 16.40 39.10
N ASP A 52 1.03 15.45 38.95
CA ASP A 52 0.03 15.54 37.89
C ASP A 52 -0.82 16.79 38.17
N LEU A 53 -0.90 17.70 37.20
CA LEU A 53 -1.73 18.89 37.30
C LEU A 53 -3.04 18.62 36.58
N SER A 54 -4.16 19.06 37.14
CA SER A 54 -5.45 19.04 36.45
C SER A 54 -6.29 20.21 36.92
N GLY A 55 -7.10 20.76 36.03
CA GLY A 55 -7.95 21.87 36.37
C GLY A 55 -8.82 22.27 35.19
N LYS A 56 -9.37 23.47 35.28
CA LYS A 56 -10.19 24.09 34.25
C LYS A 56 -9.70 25.53 34.07
N VAL A 57 -9.51 25.95 32.82
CA VAL A 57 -9.31 27.35 32.43
C VAL A 57 -10.57 27.71 31.64
N GLU A 58 -11.39 28.61 32.18
CA GLU A 58 -12.75 28.87 31.69
C GLU A 58 -13.55 27.57 31.48
N ASP A 59 -13.86 27.22 30.23
CA ASP A 59 -14.57 25.99 29.85
C ASP A 59 -13.65 24.84 29.45
N VAL A 60 -12.34 25.09 29.34
CA VAL A 60 -11.35 24.10 28.95
C VAL A 60 -10.82 23.36 30.15
N SER A 61 -11.23 22.11 30.29
CA SER A 61 -10.60 21.20 31.24
C SER A 61 -9.25 20.72 30.71
N TYR A 62 -8.24 20.64 31.58
CA TYR A 62 -6.90 20.20 31.22
C TYR A 62 -6.29 19.22 32.21
N THR A 63 -5.32 18.44 31.74
CA THR A 63 -4.38 17.68 32.58
C THR A 63 -2.96 17.84 32.07
N VAL A 64 -1.98 17.87 32.98
CA VAL A 64 -0.55 17.73 32.69
C VAL A 64 -0.06 16.46 33.39
N LYS A 65 0.14 15.40 32.61
CA LYS A 65 0.54 14.08 33.09
C LYS A 65 1.56 13.46 32.15
N ASP A 66 2.58 12.81 32.69
CA ASP A 66 3.60 12.11 31.90
C ASP A 66 4.21 12.97 30.77
N ASP A 67 4.61 14.21 31.08
CA ASP A 67 5.15 15.21 30.12
C ASP A 67 4.17 15.60 28.99
N GLN A 68 2.88 15.35 29.15
CA GLN A 68 1.84 15.68 28.17
C GLN A 68 0.79 16.62 28.76
N LEU A 69 0.56 17.76 28.11
CA LEU A 69 -0.61 18.60 28.30
C LEU A 69 -1.76 18.03 27.45
N THR A 70 -2.89 17.74 28.10
CA THR A 70 -4.12 17.31 27.42
C THR A 70 -5.23 18.30 27.69
N LEU A 71 -5.82 18.86 26.64
CA LEU A 71 -7.00 19.73 26.69
C LEU A 71 -8.22 18.93 26.22
N TYR A 72 -9.30 18.92 27.01
CA TYR A 72 -10.48 18.10 26.74
C TYR A 72 -11.56 18.80 25.90
N GLY A 73 -11.27 20.01 25.42
CA GLY A 73 -12.21 20.86 24.71
C GLY A 73 -12.93 21.83 25.65
N GLY A 74 -13.66 22.77 25.06
CA GLY A 74 -14.25 23.93 25.71
C GLY A 74 -14.06 25.19 24.87
N THR A 75 -14.46 26.32 25.43
CA THR A 75 -14.27 27.63 24.81
C THR A 75 -13.36 28.48 25.69
N ILE A 76 -12.46 29.24 25.06
CA ILE A 76 -11.67 30.30 25.70
C ILE A 76 -12.11 31.62 25.06
N LYS A 77 -12.58 32.55 25.89
CA LYS A 77 -12.99 33.90 25.49
C LYS A 77 -12.17 34.91 26.28
N LYS A 78 -11.48 35.80 25.58
CA LYS A 78 -10.79 37.00 26.07
C LYS A 78 -10.44 37.15 27.56
N ILE A 79 -9.14 37.25 27.86
CA ILE A 79 -8.56 37.30 29.21
C ILE A 79 -7.37 38.29 29.28
N HIS A 80 -7.55 39.55 28.90
CA HIS A 80 -6.50 40.56 29.12
C HIS A 80 -6.52 41.11 30.56
N GLU A 81 -6.06 40.28 31.51
CA GLU A 81 -5.39 40.72 32.75
C GLU A 81 -4.41 39.62 33.18
N ASN A 82 -3.08 39.88 33.07
CA ASN A 82 -1.96 39.09 33.65
C ASN A 82 -2.25 37.59 33.90
N PHE A 83 -2.73 36.88 32.88
CA PHE A 83 -3.25 35.53 33.03
C PHE A 83 -2.14 34.51 32.76
N SER A 84 -1.52 34.01 33.81
CA SER A 84 -0.56 32.92 33.66
C SER A 84 -1.31 31.59 33.56
N LEU A 85 -1.28 30.96 32.38
CA LEU A 85 -1.89 29.64 32.19
C LEU A 85 -1.20 28.62 33.11
N PRO A 86 -1.96 27.68 33.72
CA PRO A 86 -1.38 26.74 34.69
C PRO A 86 -0.23 25.89 34.13
N TRP A 87 -0.21 25.67 32.81
CA TRP A 87 0.84 24.94 32.12
C TRP A 87 2.02 25.80 31.64
N GLN A 88 1.92 27.12 31.76
CA GLN A 88 2.99 28.08 31.44
C GLN A 88 3.83 28.49 32.65
N GLN A 89 3.42 28.08 33.85
CA GLN A 89 4.17 28.27 35.09
C GLN A 89 5.55 27.59 35.03
N ASP A 90 6.55 28.25 35.63
CA ASP A 90 7.92 27.75 35.72
C ASP A 90 7.94 26.33 36.32
N GLY A 91 8.71 25.43 35.69
CA GLY A 91 8.76 24.00 36.04
C GLY A 91 7.65 23.11 35.47
N VAL A 92 6.47 23.66 35.15
CA VAL A 92 5.41 22.94 34.41
C VAL A 92 5.62 23.07 32.90
N ARG A 93 5.90 24.28 32.42
CA ARG A 93 6.18 24.59 31.01
C ARG A 93 7.34 23.74 30.48
N ASP A 94 8.43 23.66 31.23
CA ASP A 94 9.65 22.93 30.87
C ASP A 94 9.49 21.41 30.73
N ARG A 95 8.47 20.79 31.34
CA ARG A 95 8.25 19.34 31.23
C ARG A 95 7.32 18.95 30.10
N ILE A 96 6.60 19.88 29.48
CA ILE A 96 5.64 19.57 28.42
C ILE A 96 6.41 19.24 27.14
N LYS A 97 6.29 17.98 26.70
CA LYS A 97 6.84 17.48 25.43
C LYS A 97 5.78 17.15 24.41
N LYS A 98 4.53 17.05 24.84
CA LYS A 98 3.40 16.66 23.99
C LYS A 98 2.18 17.49 24.34
N LEU A 99 1.51 17.99 23.31
CA LEU A 99 0.20 18.60 23.42
C LEU A 99 -0.85 17.68 22.78
N LYS A 100 -1.95 17.44 23.47
CA LYS A 100 -3.10 16.67 22.99
C LYS A 100 -4.37 17.46 23.17
N ILE A 101 -5.06 17.76 22.07
CA ILE A 101 -6.40 18.36 22.06
C ILE A 101 -7.40 17.23 21.81
N ASP A 102 -8.07 16.77 22.88
CA ASP A 102 -8.91 15.57 22.92
C ASP A 102 -10.42 15.85 22.81
N GLY A 103 -10.81 17.10 22.60
CA GLY A 103 -12.18 17.53 22.33
C GLY A 103 -12.21 18.85 21.55
N PRO A 104 -13.40 19.32 21.11
CA PRO A 104 -13.56 20.59 20.40
C PRO A 104 -13.07 21.75 21.26
N LEU A 105 -12.08 22.49 20.77
CA LEU A 105 -11.48 23.64 21.44
C LEU A 105 -11.75 24.88 20.60
N GLN A 106 -12.56 25.80 21.10
CA GLN A 106 -12.92 27.02 20.37
C GLN A 106 -12.25 28.23 21.02
N PHE A 107 -11.65 29.09 20.20
CA PHE A 107 -11.14 30.39 20.64
C PHE A 107 -12.07 31.51 20.14
N GLU A 108 -12.47 32.39 21.05
CA GLU A 108 -13.22 33.61 20.73
C GLU A 108 -12.40 34.85 21.11
N GLN A 109 -12.55 35.94 20.36
CA GLN A 109 -11.86 37.21 20.63
C GLN A 109 -10.34 37.00 20.74
N ASP A 110 -9.67 37.44 21.81
CA ASP A 110 -8.24 37.25 22.04
C ASP A 110 -7.86 35.97 22.80
N GLY A 111 -8.77 35.01 22.97
CA GLY A 111 -8.51 33.79 23.75
C GLY A 111 -7.36 32.89 23.25
N ALA A 112 -6.87 33.09 22.03
CA ALA A 112 -5.72 32.36 21.48
C ALA A 112 -4.36 33.05 21.75
N TYR A 113 -4.38 34.29 22.26
CA TYR A 113 -3.19 35.07 22.58
C TYR A 113 -2.29 34.29 23.55
N GLU A 114 -1.04 34.05 23.12
CA GLU A 114 0.00 33.32 23.88
C GLU A 114 -0.40 31.91 24.37
N PHE A 115 -1.48 31.30 23.89
CA PHE A 115 -2.09 30.16 24.58
C PHE A 115 -1.21 28.89 24.65
N PHE A 116 -0.35 28.68 23.64
CA PHE A 116 0.68 27.63 23.63
C PHE A 116 2.09 28.19 23.63
N GLU A 117 2.27 29.45 24.04
CA GLU A 117 3.56 30.12 24.00
C GLU A 117 4.58 29.50 24.96
N ALA A 118 5.82 29.48 24.48
CA ALA A 118 7.06 29.10 25.15
C ALA A 118 7.04 27.70 25.76
N LEU A 119 6.34 26.74 25.14
CA LEU A 119 6.49 25.32 25.48
C LEU A 119 7.77 24.78 24.85
N GLY A 120 8.94 25.33 25.22
CA GLY A 120 10.21 25.10 24.52
C GLY A 120 10.71 23.64 24.48
N ASN A 121 10.11 22.73 25.26
CA ASN A 121 10.37 21.29 25.18
C ASN A 121 9.32 20.50 24.39
N LEU A 122 8.31 21.14 23.81
CA LEU A 122 7.24 20.56 23.01
C LEU A 122 7.82 19.91 21.75
N GLU A 123 7.63 18.61 21.59
CA GLU A 123 8.13 17.82 20.45
C GLU A 123 7.00 17.47 19.48
N SER A 124 5.74 17.49 19.92
CA SER A 124 4.60 17.10 19.08
C SER A 124 3.26 17.62 19.58
N ILE A 125 2.40 18.00 18.63
CA ILE A 125 1.02 18.37 18.86
C ILE A 125 0.10 17.34 18.19
N SER A 126 -0.97 16.96 18.86
CA SER A 126 -2.01 16.10 18.29
C SER A 126 -3.40 16.65 18.59
N GLY A 127 -4.28 16.62 17.60
CA GLY A 127 -5.66 17.07 17.76
C GLY A 127 -5.96 18.50 17.31
N LEU A 128 -5.04 19.20 16.63
CA LEU A 128 -5.28 20.56 16.09
C LEU A 128 -6.53 20.66 15.20
N ARG A 129 -6.94 19.57 14.53
CA ARG A 129 -8.23 19.50 13.81
C ARG A 129 -9.48 19.76 14.66
N ASN A 130 -9.34 19.74 15.99
CA ASN A 130 -10.42 20.02 16.92
C ASN A 130 -10.43 21.50 17.34
N VAL A 131 -9.44 22.29 16.89
CA VAL A 131 -9.36 23.73 17.15
C VAL A 131 -10.24 24.47 16.16
N ASP A 132 -11.11 25.32 16.68
CA ASP A 132 -11.94 26.24 15.91
C ASP A 132 -11.50 27.69 16.20
N THR A 133 -10.93 28.32 15.18
CA THR A 133 -10.47 29.73 15.20
C THR A 133 -11.45 30.68 14.49
N SER A 134 -12.64 30.20 14.10
CA SER A 134 -13.56 30.97 13.25
C SER A 134 -14.08 32.25 13.90
N LYS A 135 -14.01 32.36 15.24
CA LYS A 135 -14.44 33.52 16.03
C LYS A 135 -13.29 34.22 16.74
N THR A 136 -12.06 33.91 16.36
CA THR A 136 -10.85 34.48 16.97
C THR A 136 -10.46 35.79 16.27
N GLU A 137 -10.07 36.79 17.07
CA GLU A 137 -9.63 38.12 16.59
C GLU A 137 -8.10 38.25 16.55
N THR A 138 -7.36 37.46 17.35
CA THR A 138 -5.89 37.44 17.35
C THR A 138 -5.33 36.03 17.54
N LEU A 139 -4.23 35.72 16.84
CA LEU A 139 -3.41 34.53 17.08
C LEU A 139 -2.01 34.89 17.59
N ASN A 140 -1.85 36.05 18.22
CA ASN A 140 -0.53 36.56 18.57
C ASN A 140 0.19 35.58 19.51
N TYR A 141 1.44 35.30 19.17
CA TYR A 141 2.35 34.44 19.93
C TYR A 141 1.79 33.05 20.28
N MET A 142 0.74 32.59 19.60
CA MET A 142 0.02 31.38 19.99
C MET A 142 0.94 30.15 20.05
N PHE A 143 1.92 30.06 19.13
CA PHE A 143 2.94 29.00 19.08
C PHE A 143 4.36 29.58 19.12
N ALA A 144 4.57 30.73 19.75
CA ALA A 144 5.92 31.30 19.82
C ALA A 144 6.82 30.49 20.78
N GLN A 145 8.10 30.40 20.46
CA GLN A 145 9.16 29.82 21.28
C GLN A 145 8.98 28.33 21.63
N ASP A 146 8.30 27.57 20.78
CA ASP A 146 8.14 26.12 20.85
C ASP A 146 9.37 25.40 20.28
N GLY A 147 10.55 25.73 20.82
CA GLY A 147 11.87 25.45 20.26
C GLY A 147 12.29 23.99 19.98
N ASN A 148 11.46 23.01 20.29
CA ASN A 148 11.67 21.60 19.92
C ASN A 148 10.66 21.06 18.89
N LEU A 149 9.69 21.88 18.47
CA LEU A 149 8.67 21.54 17.51
C LEU A 149 9.29 21.54 16.11
N THR A 150 9.19 20.42 15.40
CA THR A 150 9.75 20.30 14.04
C THR A 150 8.71 20.48 12.94
N SER A 151 7.43 20.28 13.28
CA SER A 151 6.33 20.43 12.33
C SER A 151 5.02 20.69 13.06
N ILE A 152 4.16 21.49 12.45
CA ILE A 152 2.80 21.78 12.91
C ILE A 152 1.81 21.61 11.75
N ASP A 153 0.59 21.17 12.05
CA ASP A 153 -0.49 21.01 11.06
C ASP A 153 -1.65 21.93 11.45
N VAL A 154 -1.67 23.13 10.84
CA VAL A 154 -2.69 24.17 11.02
C VAL A 154 -3.75 24.18 9.91
N SER A 155 -3.84 23.10 9.13
CA SER A 155 -4.76 23.03 7.97
C SER A 155 -6.25 23.19 8.32
N SER A 156 -6.63 22.94 9.57
CA SER A 156 -8.00 23.13 10.07
C SER A 156 -8.33 24.55 10.48
N PHE A 157 -7.34 25.44 10.59
CA PHE A 157 -7.57 26.80 11.05
C PHE A 157 -8.33 27.58 9.98
N ARG A 158 -9.27 28.40 10.42
CA ARG A 158 -10.08 29.30 9.59
C ARG A 158 -10.10 30.64 10.27
N THR A 159 -9.56 31.67 9.63
CA THR A 159 -9.23 32.95 10.28
C THR A 159 -9.96 34.15 9.69
N PRO A 160 -11.28 34.08 9.39
CA PRO A 160 -11.99 35.17 8.69
C PRO A 160 -12.06 36.47 9.50
N ASN A 161 -11.89 36.38 10.82
CA ASN A 161 -12.01 37.49 11.77
C ASN A 161 -10.67 37.87 12.41
N VAL A 162 -9.56 37.22 12.06
CA VAL A 162 -8.27 37.49 12.70
C VAL A 162 -7.67 38.79 12.18
N ILE A 163 -7.40 39.72 13.10
CA ILE A 163 -6.86 41.05 12.84
C ILE A 163 -5.34 41.09 13.04
N THR A 164 -4.79 40.25 13.90
CA THR A 164 -3.34 40.23 14.18
C THR A 164 -2.82 38.81 14.44
N MET A 165 -1.64 38.53 13.89
CA MET A 165 -0.89 37.28 14.04
C MET A 165 0.58 37.58 14.39
N SER A 166 0.80 38.61 15.22
CA SER A 166 2.12 39.02 15.70
C SER A 166 2.83 37.83 16.35
N GLY A 167 4.03 37.52 15.90
CA GLY A 167 4.87 36.48 16.46
C GLY A 167 4.28 35.07 16.50
N LEU A 168 3.34 34.71 15.61
CA LEU A 168 2.62 33.43 15.65
C LEU A 168 3.54 32.21 15.87
N PHE A 169 4.69 32.15 15.18
CA PHE A 169 5.71 31.11 15.30
C PHE A 169 7.05 31.64 15.82
N PHE A 170 7.09 32.86 16.36
CA PHE A 170 8.35 33.54 16.70
C PHE A 170 9.27 32.70 17.58
N GLY A 171 10.47 32.40 17.10
CA GLY A 171 11.49 31.67 17.83
C GLY A 171 11.29 30.15 17.82
N ASP A 172 10.58 29.60 16.84
CA ASP A 172 10.44 28.18 16.59
C ASP A 172 11.64 27.64 15.79
N TRP A 173 12.84 27.81 16.34
CA TRP A 173 14.15 27.51 15.74
C TRP A 173 14.36 26.07 15.20
N LYS A 174 13.39 25.17 15.35
CA LYS A 174 13.40 23.80 14.77
C LYS A 174 12.28 23.49 13.79
N LEU A 175 11.36 24.42 13.57
CA LEU A 175 10.23 24.26 12.67
C LEU A 175 10.73 24.26 11.23
N GLU A 176 10.49 23.15 10.50
CA GLU A 176 11.08 22.97 9.15
C GLU A 176 10.25 23.61 8.04
N GLN A 177 8.92 23.65 8.21
CA GLN A 177 7.97 24.12 7.20
C GLN A 177 6.62 24.49 7.83
N VAL A 178 5.90 25.44 7.22
CA VAL A 178 4.54 25.84 7.60
C VAL A 178 3.67 26.03 6.36
N ASP A 179 2.42 25.56 6.44
CA ASP A 179 1.40 25.74 5.38
C ASP A 179 0.19 26.50 5.93
N LEU A 180 0.02 27.73 5.47
CA LEU A 180 -1.06 28.66 5.81
C LEU A 180 -2.08 28.82 4.67
N SER A 181 -2.09 27.94 3.67
CA SER A 181 -2.99 28.03 2.50
C SER A 181 -4.49 28.14 2.84
N ASN A 182 -4.87 27.69 4.03
CA ASN A 182 -6.25 27.71 4.54
C ASN A 182 -6.62 28.98 5.34
N PHE A 183 -5.66 29.88 5.56
CA PHE A 183 -5.87 31.12 6.31
C PHE A 183 -6.55 32.16 5.41
N ASP A 184 -7.21 33.10 6.06
CA ASP A 184 -7.79 34.30 5.44
C ASP A 184 -7.03 35.52 5.96
N PHE A 185 -6.35 36.24 5.06
CA PHE A 185 -5.58 37.45 5.38
C PHE A 185 -6.34 38.76 5.07
N SER A 186 -7.63 38.68 4.68
CA SER A 186 -8.40 39.85 4.25
C SER A 186 -8.66 40.90 5.34
N GLN A 187 -8.60 40.50 6.62
CA GLN A 187 -8.77 41.39 7.78
C GLN A 187 -7.47 41.66 8.54
N LEU A 188 -6.37 41.01 8.15
CA LEU A 188 -5.11 41.02 8.88
C LEU A 188 -4.42 42.38 8.76
N LYS A 189 -4.06 42.97 9.90
CA LYS A 189 -3.38 44.27 10.01
C LYS A 189 -1.93 44.14 10.45
N ASN A 190 -1.63 43.24 11.38
CA ASN A 190 -0.30 43.12 11.96
C ASN A 190 0.25 41.68 11.91
N THR A 191 1.42 41.53 11.29
CA THR A 191 2.19 40.28 11.14
C THR A 191 3.65 40.44 11.60
N ASP A 192 3.93 41.39 12.48
CA ASP A 192 5.28 41.58 13.01
C ASP A 192 5.81 40.29 13.66
N HIS A 193 7.09 39.98 13.48
CA HIS A 193 7.77 38.80 14.03
C HIS A 193 7.14 37.43 13.67
N MET A 194 6.17 37.34 12.75
CA MET A 194 5.34 36.13 12.57
C MET A 194 6.16 34.83 12.38
N PHE A 195 7.30 34.91 11.69
CA PHE A 195 8.27 33.83 11.48
C PHE A 195 9.69 34.23 11.91
N GLY A 196 9.81 35.21 12.83
CA GLY A 196 11.10 35.70 13.27
C GLY A 196 11.81 34.64 14.13
N GLY A 197 13.06 34.32 13.86
CA GLY A 197 13.88 33.40 14.64
C GLY A 197 13.67 31.91 14.31
N ASP A 198 13.02 31.58 13.20
CA ASP A 198 12.73 30.19 12.80
C ASP A 198 13.88 29.60 11.98
N TYR A 199 15.05 29.48 12.62
CA TYR A 199 16.36 29.27 11.97
C TYR A 199 16.47 28.12 10.94
N VAL A 200 15.61 27.09 11.05
CA VAL A 200 15.62 25.94 10.13
C VAL A 200 14.43 25.89 9.19
N LEU A 201 13.59 26.92 9.17
CA LEU A 201 12.43 27.04 8.31
C LEU A 201 12.91 27.10 6.86
N THR A 202 12.43 26.17 6.04
CA THR A 202 12.84 26.04 4.63
C THR A 202 11.75 26.41 3.65
N ASN A 203 10.49 26.40 4.09
CA ASN A 203 9.35 26.65 3.23
C ASN A 203 8.15 27.20 4.02
N ILE A 204 7.53 28.22 3.45
CA ILE A 204 6.30 28.83 3.94
C ILE A 204 5.32 28.87 2.77
N THR A 205 4.09 28.43 2.98
CA THR A 205 3.01 28.55 1.99
C THR A 205 1.96 29.52 2.51
N PHE A 206 1.73 30.60 1.76
CA PHE A 206 0.74 31.63 2.08
C PHE A 206 -0.63 31.33 1.43
N PRO A 207 -1.72 31.92 1.95
CA PRO A 207 -3.01 31.88 1.27
C PRO A 207 -3.01 32.76 0.02
N HIS A 208 -3.82 32.39 -0.98
CA HIS A 208 -4.01 33.18 -2.21
C HIS A 208 -4.88 34.45 -2.01
N SER A 209 -5.25 34.79 -0.78
CA SER A 209 -6.03 35.98 -0.47
C SER A 209 -5.14 37.22 -0.37
N LYS A 210 -5.47 38.30 -1.08
CA LYS A 210 -4.73 39.57 -1.02
C LYS A 210 -4.70 40.12 0.41
N ALA A 211 -3.51 40.27 0.97
CA ALA A 211 -3.28 40.77 2.32
C ALA A 211 -3.31 42.31 2.42
N SER A 212 -4.38 42.94 1.93
CA SER A 212 -4.40 44.39 1.64
C SER A 212 -4.54 45.33 2.85
N LYS A 213 -4.82 44.80 4.04
CA LYS A 213 -5.00 45.62 5.25
C LYS A 213 -3.79 45.65 6.18
N ILE A 214 -2.70 44.95 5.82
CA ILE A 214 -1.52 44.90 6.67
C ILE A 214 -0.84 46.27 6.71
N ASP A 215 -0.64 46.80 7.92
CA ASP A 215 0.06 48.05 8.18
C ASP A 215 1.43 47.85 8.87
N ASN A 216 1.67 46.68 9.49
CA ASN A 216 2.90 46.34 10.21
C ASN A 216 3.45 44.95 9.83
N MET A 217 4.69 44.92 9.35
CA MET A 217 5.47 43.74 8.95
C MET A 217 6.91 43.75 9.52
N LEU A 218 7.14 44.47 10.63
CA LEU A 218 8.46 44.50 11.27
C LEU A 218 8.95 43.08 11.59
N ASP A 219 10.21 42.79 11.25
CA ASP A 219 10.89 41.54 11.62
C ASP A 219 10.17 40.24 11.20
N MET A 220 9.24 40.31 10.24
CA MET A 220 8.34 39.18 9.92
C MET A 220 9.11 37.90 9.57
N PHE A 221 10.24 38.02 8.86
CA PHE A 221 11.11 36.91 8.51
C PHE A 221 12.49 36.99 9.16
N TYR A 222 12.73 37.85 10.15
CA TYR A 222 14.04 38.04 10.77
C TYR A 222 14.70 36.72 11.20
N GLY A 223 15.93 36.44 10.77
CA GLY A 223 16.72 35.30 11.25
C GLY A 223 16.33 33.93 10.69
N ASN A 224 15.65 33.85 9.54
CA ASN A 224 15.35 32.59 8.87
C ASN A 224 16.55 32.04 8.08
N HIS A 225 17.58 31.58 8.79
CA HIS A 225 18.89 31.19 8.20
C HIS A 225 18.83 30.06 7.16
N SER A 226 17.76 29.27 7.11
CA SER A 226 17.59 28.15 6.18
C SER A 226 16.59 28.41 5.05
N LEU A 227 15.91 29.57 5.06
CA LEU A 227 14.92 29.94 4.06
C LEU A 227 15.65 30.38 2.80
N LYS A 228 15.28 29.77 1.66
CA LYS A 228 15.94 30.01 0.37
C LYS A 228 15.08 30.74 -0.64
N THR A 229 13.79 30.49 -0.54
CA THR A 229 12.76 30.89 -1.49
C THR A 229 11.59 31.47 -0.73
N LEU A 230 11.08 32.61 -1.18
CA LEU A 230 9.89 33.23 -0.62
C LEU A 230 9.04 33.87 -1.72
N ASP A 231 7.74 33.60 -1.70
CA ASP A 231 6.77 34.19 -2.62
C ASP A 231 5.89 35.18 -1.84
N LEU A 232 6.02 36.46 -2.19
CA LEU A 232 5.27 37.58 -1.63
C LEU A 232 4.47 38.32 -2.73
N SER A 233 4.25 37.72 -3.91
CA SER A 233 3.52 38.41 -5.00
C SER A 233 2.09 38.81 -4.61
N ASP A 234 1.45 37.98 -3.78
CA ASP A 234 0.05 38.17 -3.40
C ASP A 234 -0.12 39.14 -2.21
N PHE A 235 0.99 39.66 -1.65
CA PHE A 235 0.96 40.63 -0.56
C PHE A 235 0.75 42.05 -1.10
N ASP A 236 -0.36 42.66 -0.71
CA ASP A 236 -0.62 44.06 -0.98
C ASP A 236 -0.05 44.96 0.12
N MET A 237 1.15 45.50 -0.13
CA MET A 237 1.87 46.33 0.84
C MET A 237 1.55 47.83 0.74
N THR A 238 0.50 48.24 0.01
CA THR A 238 0.15 49.67 -0.14
C THR A 238 -0.04 50.39 1.20
N ASN A 239 -0.66 49.71 2.18
CA ASN A 239 -0.95 50.24 3.50
C ASN A 239 0.16 50.03 4.55
N VAL A 240 1.25 49.34 4.22
CA VAL A 240 2.31 49.01 5.19
C VAL A 240 3.07 50.27 5.61
N THR A 241 2.99 50.66 6.88
CA THR A 241 3.71 51.83 7.42
C THR A 241 4.93 51.46 8.26
N ALA A 242 4.93 50.25 8.85
CA ALA A 242 6.04 49.74 9.63
C ALA A 242 6.67 48.52 8.92
N ILE A 243 7.85 48.73 8.33
CA ILE A 243 8.62 47.70 7.62
C ILE A 243 10.10 47.95 7.88
N GLY A 244 10.77 46.98 8.51
CA GLY A 244 12.09 47.14 9.08
C GLY A 244 12.59 45.79 9.54
N SER A 245 13.88 45.55 9.35
CA SER A 245 14.59 44.29 9.64
C SER A 245 13.91 43.00 9.13
N MET A 246 13.01 43.14 8.15
CA MET A 246 12.14 42.08 7.66
C MET A 246 12.88 40.82 7.23
N PHE A 247 14.02 40.98 6.55
CA PHE A 247 14.88 39.88 6.07
C PHE A 247 16.25 39.84 6.74
N SER A 248 16.46 40.61 7.81
CA SER A 248 17.76 40.64 8.48
C SER A 248 18.12 39.24 8.99
N GLU A 249 19.37 38.84 8.78
CA GLU A 249 19.91 37.50 9.08
C GLU A 249 19.37 36.33 8.22
N ASP A 250 18.57 36.56 7.17
CA ASP A 250 18.11 35.52 6.23
C ASP A 250 19.18 35.06 5.23
N THR A 251 20.30 34.53 5.73
CA THR A 251 21.57 34.39 5.00
C THR A 251 21.53 33.50 3.75
N LEU A 252 20.49 32.68 3.57
CA LEU A 252 20.34 31.79 2.42
C LEU A 252 19.19 32.21 1.49
N LEU A 253 18.53 33.32 1.75
CA LEU A 253 17.41 33.80 0.94
C LEU A 253 17.94 34.35 -0.39
N SER A 254 17.77 33.59 -1.45
CA SER A 254 18.36 33.87 -2.76
C SER A 254 17.36 33.82 -3.91
N ASN A 255 16.06 33.69 -3.61
CA ASN A 255 14.97 33.65 -4.58
C ASN A 255 13.72 34.30 -3.97
N LEU A 256 13.31 35.43 -4.52
CA LEU A 256 12.20 36.24 -4.08
C LEU A 256 11.24 36.47 -5.22
N LYS A 257 9.97 36.06 -5.07
CA LYS A 257 8.91 36.47 -5.97
C LYS A 257 8.13 37.61 -5.33
N LEU A 258 8.11 38.75 -5.99
CA LEU A 258 7.61 40.02 -5.45
C LEU A 258 6.53 40.57 -6.38
N GLY A 259 5.54 41.23 -5.79
CA GLY A 259 4.44 41.83 -6.54
C GLY A 259 4.61 43.33 -6.76
N PRO A 260 3.67 43.95 -7.50
CA PRO A 260 3.74 45.36 -7.86
C PRO A 260 3.62 46.32 -6.68
N THR A 261 2.93 45.93 -5.62
CA THR A 261 2.71 46.77 -4.44
C THR A 261 3.77 46.58 -3.36
N PHE A 262 4.73 45.68 -3.56
CA PHE A 262 5.79 45.39 -2.59
C PHE A 262 6.67 46.64 -2.32
N LYS A 263 6.98 46.90 -1.05
CA LYS A 263 7.80 48.07 -0.64
C LYS A 263 9.29 47.75 -0.67
N ASN A 264 10.03 48.37 -1.59
CA ASN A 264 11.47 48.15 -1.77
C ASN A 264 12.31 48.44 -0.50
N SER A 265 11.84 49.28 0.43
CA SER A 265 12.53 49.54 1.70
C SER A 265 12.75 48.28 2.54
N ALA A 266 11.95 47.22 2.36
CA ALA A 266 12.18 45.93 3.00
C ALA A 266 13.49 45.25 2.56
N LEU A 267 13.84 45.40 1.27
CA LEU A 267 15.00 44.76 0.66
C LEU A 267 16.32 45.28 1.22
N ALA A 268 16.33 46.49 1.79
CA ALA A 268 17.52 47.09 2.41
C ALA A 268 18.09 46.28 3.58
N THR A 269 17.33 45.30 4.06
CA THR A 269 17.68 44.45 5.20
C THR A 269 18.14 43.05 4.81
N LEU A 270 18.18 42.74 3.51
CA LEU A 270 18.71 41.48 2.99
C LEU A 270 20.19 41.33 3.36
N PRO A 271 20.63 40.14 3.81
CA PRO A 271 22.04 39.91 4.09
C PRO A 271 22.88 40.03 2.82
N PRO A 272 24.13 40.52 2.92
CA PRO A 272 25.02 40.60 1.77
C PRO A 272 25.47 39.20 1.33
N HIS A 273 25.57 39.02 0.03
CA HIS A 273 26.34 37.97 -0.63
C HIS A 273 27.40 38.59 -1.53
N GLN A 274 28.34 37.79 -2.02
CA GLN A 274 29.44 38.25 -2.85
C GLN A 274 29.78 37.24 -3.95
N LYS A 275 30.64 37.66 -4.88
CA LYS A 275 31.15 36.79 -5.93
C LYS A 275 31.84 35.56 -5.32
N GLY A 276 31.47 34.38 -5.80
CA GLY A 276 32.03 33.10 -5.34
C GLY A 276 31.26 32.43 -4.21
N ASP A 277 30.22 33.07 -3.66
CA ASP A 277 29.32 32.41 -2.72
C ASP A 277 28.45 31.37 -3.45
N GLU A 278 28.29 30.19 -2.86
CA GLU A 278 27.43 29.12 -3.39
C GLU A 278 25.96 29.60 -3.45
N ILE A 279 25.30 29.47 -4.60
CA ILE A 279 23.90 29.87 -4.74
C ILE A 279 22.99 28.90 -3.99
N PRO A 280 22.23 29.35 -2.96
CA PRO A 280 21.45 28.44 -2.11
C PRO A 280 20.42 27.58 -2.85
N ILE A 281 19.80 28.09 -3.91
CA ILE A 281 18.81 27.38 -4.73
C ILE A 281 19.44 26.46 -5.79
N ASP A 282 20.69 26.71 -6.18
CA ASP A 282 21.44 25.91 -7.15
C ASP A 282 22.91 25.77 -6.69
N PRO A 283 23.20 24.83 -5.78
CA PRO A 283 24.54 24.55 -5.24
C PRO A 283 25.63 24.23 -6.27
N LEU A 284 25.29 24.09 -7.55
CA LEU A 284 26.23 23.87 -8.65
C LEU A 284 26.76 25.17 -9.26
N LYS A 285 26.20 26.31 -8.85
CA LYS A 285 26.57 27.64 -9.31
C LYS A 285 27.04 28.49 -8.14
N ASP A 286 27.98 29.36 -8.45
CA ASP A 286 28.43 30.42 -7.56
C ASP A 286 27.86 31.76 -8.04
N ALA A 287 27.55 32.64 -7.10
CA ALA A 287 27.15 34.01 -7.40
C ALA A 287 28.28 34.72 -8.18
N THR A 288 27.93 35.44 -9.23
CA THR A 288 28.92 36.16 -10.06
C THR A 288 29.22 37.56 -9.55
N GLY A 289 28.47 38.04 -8.56
CA GLY A 289 28.65 39.31 -7.86
C GLY A 289 27.67 39.49 -6.69
N PRO A 290 27.71 40.65 -6.00
CA PRO A 290 26.85 40.94 -4.85
C PRO A 290 25.43 41.41 -5.24
N GLY A 291 25.11 41.39 -6.53
CA GLY A 291 23.85 41.90 -7.07
C GLY A 291 22.71 40.90 -7.03
N TRP A 292 21.52 41.38 -7.40
CA TRP A 292 20.31 40.59 -7.66
C TRP A 292 19.95 40.68 -9.14
N GLN A 293 19.28 39.67 -9.67
CA GLN A 293 18.90 39.63 -11.07
C GLN A 293 17.44 39.16 -11.21
N ALA A 294 16.67 39.87 -12.03
CA ALA A 294 15.34 39.45 -12.43
C ALA A 294 15.42 38.17 -13.28
N VAL A 295 14.50 37.24 -13.07
CA VAL A 295 14.41 36.03 -13.89
C VAL A 295 14.02 36.40 -15.32
N GLY A 296 13.06 37.32 -15.49
CA GLY A 296 12.62 37.80 -16.80
C GLY A 296 11.74 36.78 -17.52
N ALA A 297 10.92 37.27 -18.46
CA ALA A 297 9.89 36.47 -19.13
C ALA A 297 10.39 35.18 -19.81
N ASN A 298 11.66 35.16 -20.25
CA ASN A 298 12.28 34.02 -20.93
C ASN A 298 13.35 33.31 -20.10
N GLY A 299 13.55 33.72 -18.84
CA GLY A 299 14.54 33.12 -17.96
C GLY A 299 13.95 32.06 -17.03
N THR A 300 14.84 31.38 -16.31
CA THR A 300 14.48 30.49 -15.19
C THR A 300 15.25 30.90 -13.95
N VAL A 301 14.86 30.42 -12.78
CA VAL A 301 15.55 30.72 -11.50
C VAL A 301 17.04 30.34 -11.51
N ASN A 302 17.43 29.35 -12.33
CA ASN A 302 18.82 28.92 -12.50
C ASN A 302 19.46 29.47 -13.77
N ASN A 303 18.73 30.22 -14.59
CA ASN A 303 19.23 30.89 -15.77
C ASN A 303 18.45 32.20 -16.00
N PRO A 304 18.62 33.20 -15.13
CA PRO A 304 17.89 34.45 -15.24
C PRO A 304 18.30 35.19 -16.53
N GLN A 305 17.33 35.79 -17.20
CA GLN A 305 17.54 36.55 -18.45
C GLN A 305 17.02 38.00 -18.30
N GLY A 306 16.53 38.36 -17.12
CA GLY A 306 16.06 39.70 -16.81
C GLY A 306 17.17 40.63 -16.34
N GLU A 307 16.75 41.85 -16.01
CA GLU A 307 17.60 42.96 -15.59
C GLU A 307 18.49 42.60 -14.40
N LEU A 308 19.75 43.02 -14.47
CA LEU A 308 20.73 42.87 -13.40
C LEU A 308 20.81 44.14 -12.55
N TYR A 309 20.74 43.98 -11.24
CA TYR A 309 20.98 45.01 -10.24
C TYR A 309 22.31 44.73 -9.55
N PRO A 310 23.42 45.39 -9.94
CA PRO A 310 24.77 44.98 -9.55
C PRO A 310 25.09 45.08 -8.05
N THR A 311 24.29 45.84 -7.30
CA THR A 311 24.42 46.02 -5.86
C THR A 311 23.05 45.90 -5.18
N LEU A 312 23.03 45.64 -3.87
CA LEU A 312 21.79 45.69 -3.09
C LEU A 312 21.15 47.08 -3.13
N GLU A 313 21.94 48.15 -3.11
CA GLU A 313 21.45 49.53 -3.21
C GLU A 313 20.76 49.79 -4.56
N ASP A 314 21.34 49.31 -5.66
CA ASP A 314 20.71 49.37 -6.98
C ASP A 314 19.40 48.60 -7.01
N PHE A 315 19.37 47.40 -6.41
CA PHE A 315 18.16 46.57 -6.37
C PHE A 315 17.04 47.28 -5.59
N VAL A 316 17.34 47.81 -4.40
CA VAL A 316 16.39 48.58 -3.59
C VAL A 316 15.89 49.82 -4.35
N ALA A 317 16.78 50.58 -4.98
CA ALA A 317 16.44 51.85 -5.60
C ALA A 317 15.71 51.71 -6.94
N LYS A 318 16.03 50.68 -7.73
CA LYS A 318 15.61 50.59 -9.15
C LYS A 318 14.66 49.44 -9.46
N ARG A 319 14.38 48.51 -8.52
CA ARG A 319 13.42 47.43 -8.76
C ARG A 319 12.04 48.01 -9.15
N PRO A 320 11.47 47.63 -10.30
CA PRO A 320 10.15 48.08 -10.73
C PRO A 320 9.01 47.50 -9.88
N ALA A 321 7.87 48.18 -9.93
CA ALA A 321 6.63 47.78 -9.28
C ALA A 321 5.84 46.81 -10.18
N GLU A 322 6.36 45.60 -10.37
CA GLU A 322 5.74 44.54 -11.17
C GLU A 322 5.82 43.15 -10.50
N ASP A 323 5.03 42.19 -11.00
CA ASP A 323 5.12 40.79 -10.61
C ASP A 323 6.36 40.16 -11.26
N GLU A 324 7.40 39.88 -10.48
CA GLU A 324 8.66 39.33 -10.97
C GLU A 324 9.35 38.49 -9.89
N THR A 325 10.16 37.52 -10.34
CA THR A 325 11.05 36.73 -9.51
C THR A 325 12.47 37.25 -9.63
N TYR A 326 13.13 37.43 -8.50
CA TYR A 326 14.52 37.89 -8.40
C TYR A 326 15.37 36.83 -7.71
N VAL A 327 16.56 36.61 -8.24
CA VAL A 327 17.54 35.66 -7.70
C VAL A 327 18.87 36.36 -7.46
N TRP A 328 19.77 35.77 -6.69
CA TRP A 328 21.15 36.26 -6.62
C TRP A 328 21.76 36.31 -8.04
N GLN A 329 22.57 37.33 -8.29
CA GLN A 329 23.33 37.52 -9.52
C GLN A 329 24.16 36.25 -9.82
N GLN A 330 23.96 35.68 -11.01
CA GLN A 330 24.56 34.40 -11.37
C GLN A 330 24.92 34.34 -12.86
N ASP A 331 25.71 33.34 -13.26
CA ASP A 331 26.06 33.14 -14.67
C ASP A 331 24.81 32.73 -15.47
N THR A 332 24.51 33.53 -16.48
CA THR A 332 23.38 33.39 -17.41
C THR A 332 23.77 32.69 -18.71
N THR A 333 25.04 32.29 -18.83
CA THR A 333 25.47 31.37 -19.89
C THR A 333 24.63 30.11 -19.75
N PRO A 334 23.89 29.69 -20.80
CA PRO A 334 23.13 28.47 -20.76
C PRO A 334 24.09 27.30 -20.52
N ILE A 335 24.15 26.81 -19.28
CA ILE A 335 24.65 25.47 -19.04
C ILE A 335 23.61 24.58 -19.70
N ASN A 336 23.94 23.96 -20.83
CA ASN A 336 23.04 23.03 -21.49
C ASN A 336 22.69 21.91 -20.50
N GLN A 337 21.54 22.03 -19.86
CA GLN A 337 21.06 21.08 -18.88
C GLN A 337 20.21 20.06 -19.60
N TYR A 338 20.85 18.98 -20.00
CA TYR A 338 20.15 17.81 -20.49
C TYR A 338 19.71 16.95 -19.30
N MET A 339 18.45 16.54 -19.31
CA MET A 339 18.00 15.43 -18.47
C MET A 339 17.64 14.26 -19.37
N LEU A 340 17.91 13.05 -18.91
CA LEU A 340 17.43 11.82 -19.51
C LEU A 340 16.96 10.91 -18.39
N ASN A 341 15.69 10.56 -18.38
CA ASN A 341 15.14 9.57 -17.45
C ASN A 341 14.39 8.52 -18.25
N LEU A 342 14.86 7.28 -18.17
CA LEU A 342 14.13 6.13 -18.67
C LEU A 342 13.18 5.60 -17.58
N THR A 343 12.01 5.10 -17.97
CA THR A 343 11.00 4.49 -17.08
C THR A 343 11.55 3.24 -16.36
N ASN A 344 12.53 2.58 -16.97
CA ASN A 344 13.24 1.39 -16.53
C ASN A 344 14.62 1.33 -17.20
N SER A 345 15.50 0.46 -16.71
CA SER A 345 16.84 0.24 -17.28
C SER A 345 16.91 -1.03 -18.14
N SER A 346 15.78 -1.69 -18.35
CA SER A 346 15.71 -2.94 -19.09
C SER A 346 14.27 -3.30 -19.47
N ALA A 347 14.09 -3.97 -20.60
CA ALA A 347 12.84 -4.60 -21.01
C ALA A 347 13.10 -6.06 -21.41
N SER A 348 12.06 -6.89 -21.29
CA SER A 348 12.08 -8.25 -21.81
C SER A 348 10.80 -8.51 -22.58
N VAL A 349 10.95 -8.99 -23.81
CA VAL A 349 9.87 -9.32 -24.74
C VAL A 349 10.12 -10.72 -25.28
N TYR A 350 9.08 -11.44 -25.67
CA TYR A 350 9.27 -12.68 -26.43
C TYR A 350 9.44 -12.34 -27.91
N GLU A 351 10.19 -13.19 -28.62
CA GLU A 351 10.28 -13.16 -30.07
C GLU A 351 8.88 -13.22 -30.72
N GLY A 352 8.76 -12.69 -31.93
CA GLY A 352 7.47 -12.57 -32.63
C GLY A 352 6.74 -11.26 -32.32
N LEU A 353 5.43 -11.33 -32.07
CA LEU A 353 4.57 -10.13 -32.02
C LEU A 353 4.96 -9.12 -30.94
N GLN A 354 5.41 -9.57 -29.76
CA GLN A 354 5.84 -8.66 -28.71
C GLN A 354 7.12 -7.90 -29.06
N ALA A 355 8.14 -8.58 -29.60
CA ALA A 355 9.35 -7.91 -30.07
C ALA A 355 9.04 -6.92 -31.21
N LYS A 356 8.21 -7.31 -32.18
CA LYS A 356 7.82 -6.47 -33.32
C LYS A 356 7.03 -5.22 -32.95
N ASN A 357 6.27 -5.29 -31.85
CA ASN A 357 5.47 -4.17 -31.36
C ASN A 357 6.16 -3.39 -30.23
N TRP A 358 7.41 -3.73 -29.88
CA TRP A 358 8.15 -3.05 -28.84
C TRP A 358 8.82 -1.80 -29.38
N ASP A 359 8.24 -0.64 -29.06
CA ASP A 359 8.75 0.67 -29.42
C ASP A 359 9.93 1.06 -28.49
N PRO A 360 11.15 1.25 -29.03
CA PRO A 360 12.32 1.62 -28.23
C PRO A 360 12.22 3.02 -27.62
N THR A 361 11.35 3.90 -28.11
CA THR A 361 11.13 5.23 -27.51
C THR A 361 10.16 5.20 -26.32
N SER A 362 9.33 4.15 -26.20
CA SER A 362 8.31 4.01 -25.15
C SER A 362 8.87 4.03 -23.72
N VAL A 363 10.17 3.75 -23.57
CA VAL A 363 10.86 3.74 -22.27
C VAL A 363 11.33 5.13 -21.84
N ILE A 364 11.28 6.15 -22.70
CA ILE A 364 11.69 7.53 -22.36
C ILE A 364 10.61 8.19 -21.50
N GLN A 365 10.88 8.32 -20.20
CA GLN A 365 9.97 8.99 -19.27
C GLN A 365 10.02 10.50 -19.45
N LEU A 366 11.23 11.06 -19.51
CA LEU A 366 11.51 12.49 -19.59
C LEU A 366 12.86 12.69 -20.29
N ALA A 367 12.92 13.60 -21.25
CA ALA A 367 14.17 14.03 -21.85
C ALA A 367 14.10 15.55 -22.06
N THR A 368 14.70 16.34 -21.18
CA THR A 368 14.63 17.80 -21.29
C THR A 368 15.91 18.39 -21.81
N HIS A 369 15.79 19.46 -22.58
CA HIS A 369 16.88 20.39 -22.86
C HIS A 369 16.50 21.76 -22.28
N ASN A 370 17.27 22.24 -21.29
CA ASN A 370 17.03 23.51 -20.60
C ASN A 370 15.59 23.64 -20.05
N GLY A 371 15.05 22.54 -19.51
CA GLY A 371 13.70 22.48 -18.92
C GLY A 371 12.57 22.13 -19.90
N THR A 372 12.80 22.21 -21.21
CA THR A 372 11.81 21.82 -22.23
C THR A 372 11.91 20.33 -22.54
N ASP A 373 10.83 19.57 -22.35
CA ASP A 373 10.78 18.13 -22.68
C ASP A 373 10.71 17.94 -24.20
N ASP A 374 11.73 17.31 -24.78
CA ASP A 374 11.80 16.91 -26.18
C ASP A 374 12.39 15.50 -26.28
N LYS A 375 11.49 14.52 -26.26
CA LYS A 375 11.85 13.10 -26.36
C LYS A 375 12.34 12.70 -27.74
N SER A 376 12.02 13.50 -28.77
CA SER A 376 12.41 13.20 -30.15
C SER A 376 13.91 13.47 -30.40
N ALA A 377 14.54 14.29 -29.55
CA ALA A 377 15.97 14.56 -29.59
C ALA A 377 16.85 13.43 -29.02
N VAL A 378 16.25 12.39 -28.42
CA VAL A 378 17.00 11.26 -27.83
C VAL A 378 17.49 10.33 -28.93
N THR A 379 18.79 10.05 -28.95
CA THR A 379 19.38 9.03 -29.81
C THR A 379 19.50 7.69 -29.08
N ILE A 380 19.24 6.61 -29.80
CA ILE A 380 19.31 5.23 -29.29
C ILE A 380 20.31 4.48 -30.14
N THR A 381 21.35 3.94 -29.53
CA THR A 381 22.40 3.20 -30.24
C THR A 381 22.69 1.84 -29.60
N ASP A 382 23.23 0.90 -30.38
CA ASP A 382 23.77 -0.36 -29.87
C ASP A 382 25.19 -0.19 -29.29
N ASP A 383 25.82 -1.31 -28.89
CA ASP A 383 27.20 -1.34 -28.37
C ASP A 383 28.24 -0.88 -29.41
N ASN A 384 27.92 -0.94 -30.71
CA ASN A 384 28.78 -0.47 -31.80
C ASN A 384 28.47 0.98 -32.18
N SER A 385 27.67 1.69 -31.39
CA SER A 385 27.19 3.05 -31.64
C SER A 385 26.38 3.20 -32.93
N GLN A 386 25.78 2.12 -33.44
CA GLN A 386 24.88 2.17 -34.59
C GLN A 386 23.46 2.54 -34.15
N PRO A 387 22.72 3.36 -34.92
CA PRO A 387 21.34 3.72 -34.58
C PRO A 387 20.42 2.51 -34.47
N VAL A 388 19.62 2.48 -33.41
CA VAL A 388 18.63 1.42 -33.16
C VAL A 388 17.24 1.97 -33.45
N THR A 389 16.61 1.39 -34.48
CA THR A 389 15.25 1.72 -34.93
C THR A 389 14.31 0.54 -34.70
N GLN A 390 13.01 0.73 -34.94
CA GLN A 390 12.06 -0.39 -34.91
C GLN A 390 12.47 -1.52 -35.86
N ALA A 391 12.92 -1.18 -37.08
CA ALA A 391 13.41 -2.17 -38.05
C ALA A 391 14.65 -2.92 -37.55
N THR A 392 15.51 -2.25 -36.76
CA THR A 392 16.65 -2.90 -36.10
C THR A 392 16.17 -3.94 -35.10
N ILE A 393 15.19 -3.59 -34.24
CA ILE A 393 14.61 -4.50 -33.24
C ILE A 393 13.92 -5.69 -33.90
N ASP A 394 13.17 -5.47 -34.99
CA ASP A 394 12.42 -6.51 -35.70
C ASP A 394 13.32 -7.60 -36.31
N ALA A 395 14.59 -7.28 -36.55
CA ALA A 395 15.60 -8.19 -37.12
C ALA A 395 16.47 -8.90 -36.06
N LEU A 396 16.24 -8.66 -34.76
CA LEU A 396 17.02 -9.26 -33.69
C LEU A 396 16.54 -10.68 -33.36
N ASP A 397 17.50 -11.60 -33.25
CA ASP A 397 17.28 -12.96 -32.73
C ASP A 397 17.02 -12.97 -31.20
N PRO A 398 16.57 -14.08 -30.62
CA PRO A 398 16.57 -14.25 -29.17
C PRO A 398 17.96 -14.02 -28.56
N GLY A 399 18.05 -13.08 -27.62
CA GLY A 399 19.32 -12.62 -27.09
C GLY A 399 19.17 -11.49 -26.07
N THR A 400 20.31 -11.03 -25.56
CA THR A 400 20.38 -9.83 -24.72
C THR A 400 21.20 -8.78 -25.42
N TYR A 401 20.60 -7.61 -25.61
CA TYR A 401 21.14 -6.48 -26.35
C TYR A 401 21.31 -5.29 -25.42
N SER A 402 22.48 -4.67 -25.46
CA SER A 402 22.76 -3.43 -24.77
C SER A 402 22.48 -2.27 -25.71
N LEU A 403 21.66 -1.35 -25.23
CA LEU A 403 21.32 -0.10 -25.90
C LEU A 403 21.84 1.06 -25.06
N THR A 404 22.22 2.15 -25.70
CA THR A 404 22.55 3.42 -25.05
C THR A 404 21.57 4.47 -25.51
N TYR A 405 20.85 5.06 -24.55
CA TYR A 405 20.01 6.23 -24.79
C TYR A 405 20.84 7.46 -24.45
N GLN A 406 20.84 8.45 -25.34
CA GLN A 406 21.61 9.67 -25.17
C GLN A 406 20.75 10.91 -25.43
N ASN A 407 20.82 11.87 -24.52
CA ASN A 407 20.27 13.22 -24.69
C ASN A 407 21.38 14.22 -24.34
N GLY A 408 21.95 14.87 -25.35
CA GLY A 408 23.12 15.74 -25.17
C GLY A 408 24.30 14.98 -24.54
N ASP A 409 24.76 15.44 -23.37
CA ASP A 409 25.84 14.83 -22.59
C ASP A 409 25.38 13.68 -21.67
N GLN A 410 24.06 13.54 -21.44
CA GLN A 410 23.51 12.48 -20.61
C GLN A 410 23.40 11.17 -21.40
N LYS A 411 23.97 10.10 -20.86
CA LYS A 411 23.86 8.74 -21.41
C LYS A 411 23.29 7.79 -20.36
N GLN A 412 22.35 6.94 -20.76
CA GLN A 412 21.84 5.86 -19.92
C GLN A 412 21.91 4.52 -20.65
N PRO A 413 22.56 3.51 -20.05
CA PRO A 413 22.52 2.16 -20.60
C PRO A 413 21.15 1.53 -20.37
N PHE A 414 20.72 0.70 -21.31
CA PHE A 414 19.47 -0.02 -21.29
C PHE A 414 19.66 -1.44 -21.82
N THR A 415 19.06 -2.42 -21.18
CA THR A 415 19.16 -3.82 -21.61
C THR A 415 17.85 -4.32 -22.19
N LEU A 416 17.82 -4.67 -23.47
CA LEU A 416 16.71 -5.35 -24.11
C LEU A 416 16.98 -6.87 -24.16
N THR A 417 16.09 -7.67 -23.60
CA THR A 417 16.14 -9.14 -23.74
C THR A 417 15.00 -9.62 -24.62
N ILE A 418 15.35 -10.24 -25.75
CA ILE A 418 14.41 -10.97 -26.61
C ILE A 418 14.49 -12.44 -26.20
N LYS A 419 13.39 -12.96 -25.65
CA LYS A 419 13.28 -14.36 -25.21
C LYS A 419 12.78 -15.22 -26.36
N ALA A 420 13.37 -16.40 -26.52
CA ALA A 420 12.80 -17.43 -27.39
C ALA A 420 11.42 -17.87 -26.89
N ASP A 421 10.47 -18.08 -27.79
CA ASP A 421 9.12 -18.56 -27.50
C ASP A 421 9.14 -20.10 -27.47
N GLN A 422 9.19 -20.67 -26.27
CA GLN A 422 9.22 -22.13 -26.08
C GLN A 422 7.84 -22.78 -26.14
N ALA A 423 6.79 -22.03 -26.49
CA ALA A 423 5.43 -22.54 -26.52
C ALA A 423 5.32 -23.74 -27.46
N SER A 424 4.80 -24.85 -26.96
CA SER A 424 4.55 -26.04 -27.78
C SER A 424 3.39 -26.85 -27.23
N LEU A 425 2.70 -27.54 -28.15
CA LEU A 425 1.64 -28.47 -27.85
C LEU A 425 1.99 -29.79 -28.52
N LYS A 426 2.27 -30.82 -27.72
CA LYS A 426 2.54 -32.18 -28.18
C LYS A 426 1.43 -33.10 -27.70
N THR A 427 0.98 -33.97 -28.60
CA THR A 427 -0.10 -34.91 -28.33
C THR A 427 0.34 -36.33 -28.68
N THR A 428 -0.34 -37.32 -28.10
CA THR A 428 -0.10 -38.74 -28.42
C THR A 428 -1.44 -39.45 -28.50
N ASP A 429 -1.62 -40.24 -29.57
CA ASP A 429 -2.84 -41.01 -29.76
C ASP A 429 -3.00 -42.10 -28.69
N ILE A 430 -4.25 -42.53 -28.49
CA ILE A 430 -4.64 -43.48 -27.45
C ILE A 430 -5.37 -44.65 -28.11
N ASP A 431 -4.85 -45.85 -27.93
CA ASP A 431 -5.57 -47.08 -28.25
C ASP A 431 -6.21 -47.62 -26.98
N LEU A 432 -7.52 -47.94 -27.07
CA LEU A 432 -8.32 -48.50 -26.00
C LEU A 432 -9.04 -49.75 -26.48
N TYR A 433 -9.32 -50.65 -25.56
CA TYR A 433 -10.24 -51.76 -25.76
C TYR A 433 -11.64 -51.39 -25.28
N LEU A 434 -12.67 -51.96 -25.90
CA LEU A 434 -14.06 -51.76 -25.49
C LEU A 434 -14.25 -52.07 -24.00
N ASN A 435 -14.93 -51.18 -23.28
CA ASN A 435 -15.16 -51.21 -21.83
C ASN A 435 -13.90 -51.10 -20.94
N GLN A 436 -12.72 -50.82 -21.51
CA GLN A 436 -11.52 -50.53 -20.71
C GLN A 436 -11.71 -49.27 -19.86
N ALA A 437 -11.19 -49.30 -18.63
CA ALA A 437 -11.21 -48.13 -17.76
C ALA A 437 -10.38 -47.00 -18.38
N PHE A 438 -11.03 -45.86 -18.61
CA PHE A 438 -10.42 -44.65 -19.17
C PHE A 438 -10.81 -43.44 -18.33
N THR A 439 -9.83 -42.68 -17.86
CA THR A 439 -10.02 -41.52 -16.99
C THR A 439 -9.47 -40.26 -17.63
N GLU A 440 -9.92 -39.11 -17.14
CA GLU A 440 -9.44 -37.81 -17.61
C GLU A 440 -7.93 -37.64 -17.39
N ASP A 441 -7.37 -38.22 -16.32
CA ASP A 441 -5.92 -38.18 -16.07
C ASP A 441 -5.12 -38.93 -17.14
N VAL A 442 -5.64 -40.05 -17.65
CA VAL A 442 -5.00 -40.78 -18.76
C VAL A 442 -5.02 -39.92 -20.01
N LEU A 443 -6.14 -39.28 -20.33
CA LEU A 443 -6.23 -38.34 -21.46
C LEU A 443 -5.23 -37.18 -21.31
N LYS A 444 -5.20 -36.54 -20.13
CA LYS A 444 -4.29 -35.42 -19.84
C LYS A 444 -2.82 -35.84 -19.90
N SER A 445 -2.48 -37.08 -19.52
CA SER A 445 -1.11 -37.59 -19.62
C SER A 445 -0.58 -37.67 -21.05
N LYS A 446 -1.47 -37.60 -22.06
CA LYS A 446 -1.15 -37.66 -23.50
C LYS A 446 -1.07 -36.27 -24.14
N ILE A 447 -1.22 -35.22 -23.35
CA ILE A 447 -1.19 -33.83 -23.80
C ILE A 447 -0.10 -33.11 -23.02
N LEU A 448 0.97 -32.70 -23.71
CA LEU A 448 2.02 -31.87 -23.16
C LEU A 448 1.94 -30.48 -23.80
N ALA A 449 1.31 -29.55 -23.08
CA ALA A 449 1.24 -28.14 -23.45
C ALA A 449 2.18 -27.34 -22.56
N VAL A 450 3.11 -26.59 -23.17
CA VAL A 450 4.01 -25.66 -22.47
C VAL A 450 3.87 -24.25 -23.03
N ASN A 451 4.05 -23.25 -22.16
CA ASN A 451 3.97 -21.83 -22.49
C ASN A 451 5.30 -21.32 -23.04
N SER A 452 5.37 -20.03 -23.36
CA SER A 452 6.57 -19.38 -23.90
C SER A 452 7.80 -19.44 -22.99
N ASP A 453 7.63 -19.72 -21.68
CA ASP A 453 8.72 -19.94 -20.72
C ASP A 453 9.04 -21.45 -20.50
N GLY A 454 8.42 -22.35 -21.26
CA GLY A 454 8.59 -23.81 -21.12
C GLY A 454 7.86 -24.43 -19.92
N GLN A 455 6.93 -23.70 -19.30
CA GLN A 455 6.13 -24.18 -18.16
C GLN A 455 4.78 -24.72 -18.59
N ALA A 456 4.15 -25.58 -17.80
CA ALA A 456 2.83 -26.15 -18.10
C ALA A 456 1.79 -25.05 -18.44
N LEU A 457 1.17 -25.17 -19.62
CA LEU A 457 0.18 -24.23 -20.14
C LEU A 457 -1.22 -24.84 -20.04
N PRO A 458 -2.18 -24.17 -19.37
CA PRO A 458 -3.56 -24.63 -19.36
C PRO A 458 -4.16 -24.67 -20.76
N TYR A 459 -5.05 -25.63 -21.00
CA TYR A 459 -5.75 -25.85 -22.26
C TYR A 459 -7.18 -26.32 -22.01
N THR A 460 -7.98 -26.27 -23.07
CA THR A 460 -9.32 -26.86 -23.14
C THR A 460 -9.33 -27.95 -24.22
N TYR A 461 -10.25 -28.91 -24.10
CA TYR A 461 -10.41 -29.94 -25.11
C TYR A 461 -11.88 -30.31 -25.33
N THR A 462 -12.19 -30.82 -26.51
CA THR A 462 -13.51 -31.39 -26.86
C THR A 462 -13.33 -32.71 -27.57
N ILE A 463 -14.11 -33.73 -27.19
CA ILE A 463 -14.06 -35.07 -27.80
C ILE A 463 -15.21 -35.18 -28.80
N LYS A 464 -14.91 -35.61 -30.02
CA LYS A 464 -15.88 -35.80 -31.11
C LYS A 464 -15.84 -37.24 -31.62
N ASP A 465 -17.00 -37.79 -31.94
CA ASP A 465 -17.11 -39.07 -32.66
C ASP A 465 -16.82 -38.90 -34.16
N ALA A 466 -16.86 -40.01 -34.90
CA ALA A 466 -16.61 -40.03 -36.35
C ALA A 466 -17.59 -39.17 -37.18
N THR A 467 -18.73 -38.76 -36.62
CA THR A 467 -19.70 -37.85 -37.26
C THR A 467 -19.44 -36.38 -36.94
N GLY A 468 -18.47 -36.08 -36.07
CA GLY A 468 -18.15 -34.75 -35.59
C GLY A 468 -18.99 -34.30 -34.38
N LYS A 469 -19.83 -35.16 -33.81
CA LYS A 469 -20.68 -34.85 -32.66
C LYS A 469 -19.87 -34.91 -31.36
N THR A 470 -20.04 -33.92 -30.49
CA THR A 470 -19.41 -33.89 -29.17
C THR A 470 -19.96 -35.01 -28.28
N VAL A 471 -19.06 -35.78 -27.68
CA VAL A 471 -19.37 -36.91 -26.80
C VAL A 471 -18.64 -36.78 -25.45
N SER A 472 -19.14 -37.44 -24.42
CA SER A 472 -18.50 -37.46 -23.10
C SER A 472 -17.38 -38.51 -23.04
N LEU A 473 -16.53 -38.43 -22.02
CA LEU A 473 -15.49 -39.44 -21.78
C LEU A 473 -16.07 -40.85 -21.55
N ASP A 474 -17.26 -40.92 -20.95
CA ASP A 474 -17.96 -42.18 -20.70
C ASP A 474 -18.54 -42.80 -21.97
N ASP A 475 -18.90 -41.99 -22.97
CA ASP A 475 -19.37 -42.50 -24.26
C ASP A 475 -18.25 -43.19 -25.03
N VAL A 476 -17.02 -42.66 -24.94
CA VAL A 476 -15.84 -43.18 -25.66
C VAL A 476 -15.57 -44.63 -25.31
N LYS A 477 -15.55 -44.99 -24.01
CA LYS A 477 -15.25 -46.38 -23.58
C LYS A 477 -16.33 -47.40 -23.94
N SER A 478 -17.54 -46.95 -24.29
CA SER A 478 -18.73 -47.80 -24.45
C SER A 478 -19.01 -48.24 -25.90
N LYS A 479 -18.31 -47.67 -26.87
CA LYS A 479 -18.56 -47.91 -28.30
C LYS A 479 -17.24 -48.05 -29.06
N VAL A 480 -17.20 -49.04 -29.94
CA VAL A 480 -16.10 -49.22 -30.90
C VAL A 480 -16.14 -48.07 -31.90
N GLY A 481 -14.97 -47.51 -32.20
CA GLY A 481 -14.86 -46.42 -33.16
C GLY A 481 -13.65 -45.54 -32.92
N GLN A 482 -13.49 -44.56 -33.82
CA GLN A 482 -12.46 -43.55 -33.74
C GLN A 482 -13.06 -42.24 -33.23
N TYR A 483 -12.37 -41.62 -32.27
CA TYR A 483 -12.74 -40.34 -31.68
C TYR A 483 -11.61 -39.35 -31.84
N THR A 484 -11.93 -38.08 -32.13
CA THR A 484 -10.95 -37.00 -32.20
C THR A 484 -11.08 -36.09 -30.99
N VAL A 485 -9.96 -35.76 -30.37
CA VAL A 485 -9.89 -34.76 -29.30
C VAL A 485 -9.26 -33.50 -29.85
N ASP A 486 -10.07 -32.47 -30.05
CA ASP A 486 -9.60 -31.13 -30.44
C ASP A 486 -9.14 -30.40 -29.17
N ILE A 487 -7.92 -29.84 -29.19
CA ILE A 487 -7.27 -29.19 -28.05
C ILE A 487 -6.91 -27.76 -28.44
N VAL A 488 -7.19 -26.81 -27.56
CA VAL A 488 -6.81 -25.40 -27.72
C VAL A 488 -6.19 -24.90 -26.43
N THR A 489 -4.97 -24.36 -26.50
CA THR A 489 -4.29 -23.78 -25.35
C THR A 489 -4.89 -22.44 -24.95
N ASN A 490 -4.53 -21.92 -23.78
CA ASN A 490 -4.75 -20.50 -23.47
C ASN A 490 -3.81 -19.60 -24.29
N GLN A 491 -4.07 -18.28 -24.25
CA GLN A 491 -3.23 -17.25 -24.89
C GLN A 491 -1.75 -17.38 -24.49
N LEU A 492 -0.86 -17.27 -25.48
CA LEU A 492 0.58 -17.34 -25.28
C LEU A 492 1.12 -16.05 -24.65
N LEU A 493 2.19 -16.19 -23.85
CA LEU A 493 2.86 -15.04 -23.24
C LEU A 493 3.57 -14.17 -24.27
N SER A 494 3.93 -14.72 -25.43
CA SER A 494 4.49 -14.00 -26.57
C SER A 494 3.49 -13.08 -27.29
N GLY A 495 2.20 -13.18 -26.96
CA GLY A 495 1.13 -12.47 -27.67
C GLY A 495 0.70 -13.14 -28.97
N ASN A 496 1.37 -14.23 -29.40
CA ASN A 496 0.97 -15.06 -30.52
C ASN A 496 -0.37 -15.79 -30.24
N GLU A 497 -1.04 -16.21 -31.30
CA GLU A 497 -2.31 -16.94 -31.22
C GLU A 497 -2.18 -18.24 -30.42
N PRO A 498 -3.26 -18.70 -29.74
CA PRO A 498 -3.26 -19.98 -29.03
C PRO A 498 -2.94 -21.16 -29.95
N LEU A 499 -2.28 -22.19 -29.39
CA LEU A 499 -1.93 -23.39 -30.14
C LEU A 499 -3.15 -24.32 -30.23
N GLY A 500 -3.40 -24.81 -31.44
CA GLY A 500 -4.39 -25.86 -31.72
C GLY A 500 -3.70 -27.20 -31.96
N GLY A 501 -4.27 -28.28 -31.41
CA GLY A 501 -3.77 -29.64 -31.59
C GLY A 501 -4.88 -30.66 -31.63
N LYS A 502 -4.57 -31.86 -32.12
CA LYS A 502 -5.49 -32.98 -32.14
C LYS A 502 -4.80 -34.25 -31.65
N LEU A 503 -5.57 -35.14 -31.05
CA LEU A 503 -5.19 -36.55 -30.90
C LEU A 503 -6.39 -37.44 -31.19
N THR A 504 -6.08 -38.68 -31.50
CA THR A 504 -7.05 -39.71 -31.84
C THR A 504 -7.17 -40.72 -30.70
N ILE A 505 -8.39 -41.12 -30.38
CA ILE A 505 -8.67 -42.27 -29.52
C ILE A 505 -9.30 -43.36 -30.38
N ASN A 506 -8.61 -44.48 -30.53
CA ASN A 506 -9.13 -45.64 -31.25
C ASN A 506 -9.63 -46.67 -30.24
N VAL A 507 -10.93 -46.93 -30.24
CA VAL A 507 -11.54 -47.97 -29.41
C VAL A 507 -11.77 -49.20 -30.27
N THR A 508 -11.06 -50.28 -29.97
CA THR A 508 -11.12 -51.54 -30.69
C THR A 508 -11.76 -52.63 -29.84
N ASP A 509 -12.28 -53.66 -30.49
CA ASP A 509 -12.80 -54.84 -29.83
C ASP A 509 -12.42 -56.09 -30.60
N SER A 510 -11.58 -56.92 -29.98
CA SER A 510 -11.17 -58.23 -30.53
C SER A 510 -11.95 -59.40 -29.92
N SER A 511 -13.08 -59.11 -29.25
CA SER A 511 -13.88 -60.15 -28.59
C SER A 511 -14.34 -61.21 -29.58
N THR A 512 -14.20 -62.48 -29.20
CA THR A 512 -14.74 -63.61 -29.97
C THR A 512 -15.69 -64.43 -29.09
N LEU A 513 -16.62 -65.11 -29.73
CA LEU A 513 -17.55 -66.02 -29.07
C LEU A 513 -17.88 -67.18 -30.01
N ASN A 514 -17.50 -68.39 -29.60
CA ASN A 514 -17.74 -69.62 -30.33
C ASN A 514 -18.60 -70.56 -29.51
N LEU A 515 -19.60 -71.12 -30.18
CA LEU A 515 -20.54 -72.07 -29.60
C LEU A 515 -20.38 -73.39 -30.37
N LYS A 516 -20.54 -74.52 -29.67
CA LYS A 516 -20.43 -75.86 -30.24
C LYS A 516 -21.53 -76.17 -31.27
N TYR A 517 -22.67 -75.51 -31.13
CA TYR A 517 -23.85 -75.67 -31.98
C TYR A 517 -24.73 -74.42 -31.91
N GLY A 518 -25.48 -74.12 -32.99
CA GLY A 518 -26.44 -73.01 -33.05
C GLY A 518 -27.90 -73.44 -32.82
N LYS A 519 -28.18 -74.75 -32.89
CA LYS A 519 -29.51 -75.32 -32.61
C LYS A 519 -29.35 -76.65 -31.89
N LEU A 520 -30.20 -76.91 -30.91
CA LEU A 520 -30.25 -78.17 -30.18
C LEU A 520 -31.70 -78.55 -29.89
N THR A 521 -32.06 -79.80 -30.16
CA THR A 521 -33.35 -80.37 -29.78
C THR A 521 -33.13 -81.43 -28.72
N ILE A 522 -33.83 -81.31 -27.59
CA ILE A 522 -33.78 -82.26 -26.48
C ILE A 522 -35.20 -82.69 -26.08
N PRO A 523 -35.40 -83.94 -25.62
CA PRO A 523 -36.63 -84.33 -24.94
C PRO A 523 -36.80 -83.57 -23.63
N VAL A 524 -38.04 -83.33 -23.23
CA VAL A 524 -38.35 -82.77 -21.90
C VAL A 524 -37.67 -83.58 -20.78
N ASN A 525 -37.07 -82.87 -19.82
CA ASN A 525 -36.27 -83.39 -18.69
C ASN A 525 -34.86 -83.92 -19.00
N GLN A 526 -34.38 -83.88 -20.25
CA GLN A 526 -32.95 -84.12 -20.52
C GLN A 526 -32.11 -82.94 -20.02
N VAL A 527 -31.24 -83.17 -19.04
CA VAL A 527 -30.43 -82.10 -18.42
C VAL A 527 -29.58 -81.38 -19.46
N TRP A 528 -29.72 -80.05 -19.49
CA TRP A 528 -28.92 -79.15 -20.32
C TRP A 528 -28.72 -77.82 -19.60
N LYS A 529 -27.51 -77.27 -19.63
CA LYS A 529 -27.21 -75.92 -19.11
C LYS A 529 -26.58 -75.05 -20.20
N PRO A 530 -26.72 -73.72 -20.13
CA PRO A 530 -26.14 -72.83 -21.13
C PRO A 530 -24.63 -72.99 -21.34
N ALA A 531 -23.88 -73.42 -20.32
CA ALA A 531 -22.45 -73.73 -20.42
C ALA A 531 -22.13 -74.85 -21.41
N ASP A 532 -23.06 -75.76 -21.68
CA ASP A 532 -22.82 -76.93 -22.54
C ASP A 532 -22.71 -76.55 -24.03
N ALA A 533 -23.29 -75.41 -24.42
CA ALA A 533 -23.18 -74.87 -25.78
C ALA A 533 -21.93 -74.01 -25.98
N PHE A 534 -21.28 -73.56 -24.91
CA PHE A 534 -20.08 -72.73 -24.97
C PHE A 534 -18.87 -73.57 -25.40
N ASP A 535 -18.07 -73.05 -26.34
CA ASP A 535 -16.81 -73.64 -26.78
C ASP A 535 -15.62 -72.83 -26.25
N ASN A 536 -15.41 -71.63 -26.80
CA ASN A 536 -14.37 -70.69 -26.38
C ASN A 536 -14.79 -69.24 -26.68
N ALA A 537 -14.17 -68.30 -25.97
CA ALA A 537 -14.34 -66.87 -26.19
C ALA A 537 -13.05 -66.13 -25.83
N LYS A 538 -12.87 -64.95 -26.42
CA LYS A 538 -11.78 -64.01 -26.10
C LYS A 538 -12.36 -62.66 -25.71
N ASP A 539 -11.74 -61.95 -24.78
CA ASP A 539 -12.11 -60.58 -24.41
C ASP A 539 -11.71 -59.55 -25.47
N ALA A 540 -12.01 -58.27 -25.22
CA ALA A 540 -11.74 -57.18 -26.16
C ALA A 540 -10.25 -56.96 -26.46
N SER A 541 -9.35 -57.45 -25.61
CA SER A 541 -7.89 -57.45 -25.83
C SER A 541 -7.38 -58.70 -26.55
N GLY A 542 -8.24 -59.70 -26.76
CA GLY A 542 -7.89 -60.98 -27.40
C GLY A 542 -7.45 -62.08 -26.44
N LYS A 543 -7.64 -61.92 -25.13
CA LYS A 543 -7.30 -62.91 -24.10
C LYS A 543 -8.46 -63.89 -23.86
N ASP A 544 -8.17 -65.16 -23.64
CA ASP A 544 -9.19 -66.19 -23.45
C ASP A 544 -10.07 -65.93 -22.20
N LEU A 545 -11.38 -66.15 -22.35
CA LEU A 545 -12.40 -65.99 -21.32
C LEU A 545 -13.04 -67.32 -20.92
N ALA A 546 -13.36 -67.44 -19.63
CA ALA A 546 -14.13 -68.55 -19.11
C ALA A 546 -15.64 -68.31 -19.25
N PHE A 547 -16.43 -69.37 -19.32
CA PHE A 547 -17.90 -69.28 -19.48
C PHE A 547 -18.59 -68.37 -18.45
N LYS A 548 -18.12 -68.36 -17.20
CA LYS A 548 -18.68 -67.54 -16.11
C LYS A 548 -18.65 -66.03 -16.40
N ASP A 549 -17.80 -65.59 -17.32
CA ASP A 549 -17.60 -64.20 -17.69
C ASP A 549 -18.39 -63.82 -18.96
N ILE A 550 -19.17 -64.76 -19.51
CA ILE A 550 -20.05 -64.56 -20.67
C ILE A 550 -21.45 -64.16 -20.19
N LEU A 551 -22.02 -63.12 -20.78
CA LEU A 551 -23.40 -62.74 -20.51
C LEU A 551 -24.34 -63.68 -21.27
N VAL A 552 -25.24 -64.33 -20.53
CA VAL A 552 -26.24 -65.24 -21.11
C VAL A 552 -27.63 -64.81 -20.71
N THR A 553 -28.51 -64.65 -21.69
CA THR A 553 -29.94 -64.37 -21.48
C THR A 553 -30.77 -65.34 -22.32
N ALA A 554 -32.02 -65.59 -21.96
CA ALA A 554 -32.91 -66.40 -22.80
C ALA A 554 -34.30 -65.78 -22.92
N LYS A 555 -34.93 -66.02 -24.06
CA LYS A 555 -36.33 -65.68 -24.33
C LYS A 555 -37.07 -66.90 -24.85
N ASP A 556 -38.34 -67.04 -24.50
CA ASP A 556 -39.21 -68.03 -25.15
C ASP A 556 -39.68 -67.54 -26.55
N SER A 557 -40.43 -68.38 -27.26
CA SER A 557 -40.97 -68.09 -28.59
C SER A 557 -41.92 -66.89 -28.66
N SER A 558 -42.47 -66.44 -27.52
CA SER A 558 -43.29 -65.22 -27.41
C SER A 558 -42.46 -63.96 -27.17
N GLY A 559 -41.14 -64.10 -26.97
CA GLY A 559 -40.22 -63.03 -26.65
C GLY A 559 -40.12 -62.70 -25.16
N LYS A 560 -40.78 -63.48 -24.28
CA LYS A 560 -40.72 -63.27 -22.82
C LYS A 560 -39.34 -63.66 -22.28
N ILE A 561 -38.75 -62.78 -21.47
CA ILE A 561 -37.44 -63.02 -20.82
C ILE A 561 -37.57 -64.12 -19.78
N ILE A 562 -36.66 -65.09 -19.82
CA ILE A 562 -36.54 -66.17 -18.84
C ILE A 562 -35.46 -65.79 -17.83
N SER A 563 -35.85 -65.58 -16.57
CA SER A 563 -34.94 -65.18 -15.49
C SER A 563 -34.15 -66.33 -14.88
N ASP A 564 -34.71 -67.55 -14.89
CA ASP A 564 -34.03 -68.77 -14.42
C ASP A 564 -33.70 -69.71 -15.58
N LEU A 565 -32.43 -69.67 -15.99
CA LEU A 565 -31.92 -70.49 -17.08
C LEU A 565 -31.67 -71.95 -16.68
N SER A 566 -31.69 -72.26 -15.37
CA SER A 566 -31.34 -73.58 -14.82
C SER A 566 -32.44 -74.62 -15.03
N ASN A 567 -33.64 -74.18 -15.42
CA ASN A 567 -34.83 -75.02 -15.58
C ASN A 567 -35.36 -75.07 -17.03
N LEU A 568 -34.63 -74.53 -18.00
CA LEU A 568 -35.07 -74.46 -19.41
C LEU A 568 -35.44 -75.82 -20.00
N TYR A 569 -34.73 -76.89 -19.63
CA TYR A 569 -34.97 -78.25 -20.15
C TYR A 569 -36.22 -78.95 -19.58
N LYS A 570 -36.89 -78.36 -18.58
CA LYS A 570 -38.06 -78.97 -17.90
C LYS A 570 -39.40 -78.61 -18.54
N THR A 571 -39.43 -77.54 -19.33
CA THR A 571 -40.66 -77.02 -19.92
C THR A 571 -40.59 -77.16 -21.44
N PRO A 572 -41.54 -77.86 -22.08
CA PRO A 572 -41.60 -77.93 -23.54
C PRO A 572 -41.73 -76.53 -24.16
N GLY A 573 -40.96 -76.26 -25.20
CA GLY A 573 -40.93 -74.94 -25.83
C GLY A 573 -39.69 -74.71 -26.68
N VAL A 574 -39.72 -73.61 -27.42
CA VAL A 574 -38.54 -73.11 -28.16
C VAL A 574 -38.01 -71.91 -27.40
N TYR A 575 -36.74 -71.98 -27.03
CA TYR A 575 -36.02 -70.91 -26.35
C TYR A 575 -34.89 -70.42 -27.23
N THR A 576 -34.74 -69.11 -27.32
CA THR A 576 -33.57 -68.45 -27.91
C THR A 576 -32.66 -68.02 -26.76
N ILE A 577 -31.52 -68.67 -26.64
CA ILE A 577 -30.50 -68.35 -25.64
C ILE A 577 -29.46 -67.47 -26.32
N HIS A 578 -29.38 -66.22 -25.88
CA HIS A 578 -28.47 -65.22 -26.39
C HIS A 578 -27.22 -65.17 -25.51
N TYR A 579 -26.06 -65.38 -26.14
CA TYR A 579 -24.74 -65.29 -25.54
C TYR A 579 -24.05 -64.04 -26.08
N SER A 580 -23.47 -63.22 -25.21
CA SER A 580 -22.73 -62.03 -25.63
C SER A 580 -21.47 -61.80 -24.81
N ASN A 581 -20.45 -61.25 -25.48
CA ASN A 581 -19.15 -60.89 -24.93
C ASN A 581 -18.55 -59.77 -25.80
N GLY A 582 -18.42 -58.56 -25.23
CA GLY A 582 -18.07 -57.37 -26.01
C GLY A 582 -19.08 -57.13 -27.13
N SER A 583 -18.60 -56.97 -28.36
CA SER A 583 -19.40 -56.87 -29.59
C SER A 583 -19.75 -58.23 -30.21
N ALA A 584 -19.14 -59.32 -29.77
CA ALA A 584 -19.46 -60.66 -30.25
C ALA A 584 -20.73 -61.19 -29.58
N SER A 585 -21.70 -61.63 -30.39
CA SER A 585 -22.90 -62.29 -29.88
C SER A 585 -23.31 -63.46 -30.77
N LYS A 586 -23.89 -64.49 -30.16
CA LYS A 586 -24.43 -65.67 -30.84
C LYS A 586 -25.65 -66.20 -30.11
N ASP A 587 -26.57 -66.76 -30.87
CA ASP A 587 -27.78 -67.38 -30.34
C ASP A 587 -27.71 -68.91 -30.46
N VAL A 588 -28.33 -69.58 -29.49
CA VAL A 588 -28.69 -71.00 -29.56
C VAL A 588 -30.20 -71.09 -29.54
N GLN A 589 -30.79 -71.75 -30.54
CA GLN A 589 -32.18 -72.20 -30.42
C GLN A 589 -32.23 -73.56 -29.73
N LEU A 590 -32.76 -73.59 -28.51
CA LEU A 590 -33.06 -74.82 -27.77
C LEU A 590 -34.54 -75.17 -27.97
N THR A 591 -34.81 -76.34 -28.55
CA THR A 591 -36.16 -76.89 -28.65
C THR A 591 -36.32 -78.03 -27.67
N VAL A 592 -37.24 -77.89 -26.72
CA VAL A 592 -37.62 -78.94 -25.77
C VAL A 592 -38.92 -79.58 -26.26
N THR A 593 -38.84 -80.81 -26.76
CA THR A 593 -39.99 -81.49 -27.38
C THR A 593 -40.74 -82.39 -26.39
N GLN A 594 -42.05 -82.45 -26.56
CA GLN A 594 -42.94 -83.44 -25.94
C GLN A 594 -43.13 -84.61 -26.95
N PRO A 595 -43.25 -85.89 -26.51
CA PRO A 595 -43.52 -87.00 -27.42
C PRO A 595 -44.94 -86.91 -28.02
N THR A 596 -45.07 -87.05 -29.35
CA THR A 596 -46.33 -86.88 -30.11
C THR A 596 -47.00 -88.21 -30.53
N PRO A 597 -48.34 -88.29 -30.53
CA PRO A 597 -49.16 -89.16 -31.40
C PRO A 597 -49.76 -88.40 -32.62
N THR A 598 -50.09 -89.10 -33.71
CA THR A 598 -50.55 -88.64 -35.07
C THR A 598 -52.08 -88.88 -35.30
N PRO A 599 -52.81 -88.42 -36.39
CA PRO A 599 -53.02 -87.09 -37.05
C PRO A 599 -54.52 -86.62 -37.29
N SER A 600 -54.71 -85.30 -37.60
CA SER A 600 -55.70 -84.56 -38.49
C SER A 600 -57.24 -84.50 -38.26
N PRO A 601 -58.07 -83.53 -38.81
CA PRO A 601 -57.82 -82.42 -39.78
C PRO A 601 -58.47 -80.99 -39.48
N LEU A 602 -58.23 -80.01 -40.41
CA LEU A 602 -58.66 -78.56 -40.61
C LEU A 602 -60.20 -78.24 -40.51
N PRO A 603 -60.76 -76.96 -40.51
CA PRO A 603 -60.37 -75.68 -41.20
C PRO A 603 -60.67 -74.27 -40.52
N THR A 604 -60.24 -73.18 -41.23
CA THR A 604 -60.44 -71.68 -41.26
C THR A 604 -61.74 -70.98 -40.70
N PRO A 605 -61.95 -69.61 -40.73
CA PRO A 605 -61.14 -68.37 -40.51
C PRO A 605 -61.84 -67.17 -39.73
N GLN A 606 -61.07 -66.11 -39.32
CA GLN A 606 -61.42 -64.65 -39.10
C GLN A 606 -62.53 -64.22 -38.07
N PRO A 607 -62.72 -62.93 -37.63
CA PRO A 607 -62.05 -61.63 -37.87
C PRO A 607 -61.84 -60.67 -36.62
N VAL A 608 -61.24 -59.50 -36.92
CA VAL A 608 -60.96 -58.21 -36.20
C VAL A 608 -62.26 -57.49 -35.74
N PRO A 609 -62.37 -56.64 -34.65
CA PRO A 609 -61.86 -55.24 -34.62
C PRO A 609 -61.54 -54.50 -33.28
N ASN A 610 -60.77 -53.40 -33.48
CA ASN A 610 -60.52 -52.12 -32.75
C ASN A 610 -61.72 -51.48 -31.98
N PRO A 611 -61.66 -50.30 -31.29
CA PRO A 611 -60.55 -49.34 -30.95
C PRO A 611 -60.60 -48.67 -29.52
N GLN A 612 -59.58 -47.82 -29.22
CA GLN A 612 -59.39 -46.63 -28.32
C GLN A 612 -60.63 -45.94 -27.62
N PRO A 613 -60.52 -45.01 -26.59
CA PRO A 613 -59.42 -44.04 -26.25
C PRO A 613 -59.18 -43.66 -24.72
N SER A 614 -58.20 -42.74 -24.50
CA SER A 614 -57.71 -41.99 -23.28
C SER A 614 -58.76 -41.14 -22.48
N PRO A 615 -58.47 -40.29 -21.43
CA PRO A 615 -57.21 -39.77 -20.81
C PRO A 615 -57.14 -39.47 -19.25
N SER A 616 -55.91 -39.21 -18.72
CA SER A 616 -55.43 -38.33 -17.57
C SER A 616 -56.05 -38.37 -16.14
N PRO A 617 -55.47 -37.77 -15.04
CA PRO A 617 -54.16 -37.08 -14.79
C PRO A 617 -53.41 -37.38 -13.43
N ASN A 618 -52.16 -36.88 -13.32
CA ASN A 618 -51.21 -36.52 -12.21
C ASN A 618 -51.59 -36.59 -10.69
N PRO A 619 -50.62 -36.75 -9.73
CA PRO A 619 -49.78 -35.65 -9.15
C PRO A 619 -48.32 -36.02 -8.73
N ILE A 620 -47.27 -35.24 -9.04
CA ILE A 620 -46.61 -34.11 -8.31
C ILE A 620 -46.13 -34.37 -6.87
N ASN A 621 -44.79 -34.30 -6.64
CA ASN A 621 -44.03 -33.48 -5.63
C ASN A 621 -42.61 -34.08 -5.37
N PRO A 622 -41.63 -33.37 -4.75
CA PRO A 622 -41.33 -31.93 -4.73
C PRO A 622 -39.84 -31.60 -5.03
N VAL A 623 -39.58 -30.33 -5.35
CA VAL A 623 -38.27 -29.75 -5.69
C VAL A 623 -37.56 -29.24 -4.42
N THR A 624 -36.25 -29.43 -4.32
CA THR A 624 -35.39 -28.93 -3.23
C THR A 624 -34.65 -27.64 -3.69
N PRO A 625 -34.51 -26.60 -2.83
CA PRO A 625 -34.36 -25.22 -3.26
C PRO A 625 -32.96 -24.81 -3.73
N THR A 626 -32.97 -23.90 -4.70
CA THR A 626 -31.85 -23.17 -5.30
C THR A 626 -31.19 -22.19 -4.32
N GLN A 627 -29.86 -22.14 -4.38
CA GLN A 627 -29.01 -21.21 -3.64
C GLN A 627 -29.10 -19.79 -4.25
N PRO A 628 -29.13 -18.71 -3.44
CA PRO A 628 -29.35 -17.35 -3.94
C PRO A 628 -28.22 -16.86 -4.85
N THR A 629 -28.63 -16.37 -6.02
CA THR A 629 -27.84 -15.58 -6.97
C THR A 629 -27.32 -14.30 -6.33
N VAL A 630 -26.01 -14.04 -6.50
CA VAL A 630 -25.37 -12.76 -6.16
C VAL A 630 -25.84 -11.71 -7.16
N PRO A 631 -26.22 -10.48 -6.72
CA PRO A 631 -26.61 -9.43 -7.64
C PRO A 631 -25.44 -9.05 -8.55
N THR A 632 -25.66 -9.19 -9.85
CA THR A 632 -24.86 -8.57 -10.91
C THR A 632 -25.00 -7.05 -10.81
N GLN A 633 -23.88 -6.36 -10.66
CA GLN A 633 -23.76 -4.89 -10.79
C GLN A 633 -22.68 -4.59 -11.84
N PRO A 634 -22.74 -3.41 -12.48
CA PRO A 634 -22.34 -3.19 -13.87
C PRO A 634 -20.84 -3.30 -14.13
N THR A 635 -20.53 -3.58 -15.39
CA THR A 635 -19.20 -3.50 -15.98
C THR A 635 -18.55 -2.13 -15.72
N ASN A 636 -17.56 -2.16 -14.83
CA ASN A 636 -16.46 -1.20 -14.64
C ASN A 636 -16.78 0.21 -14.09
N PRO A 637 -17.09 0.36 -12.79
CA PRO A 637 -16.95 1.65 -12.11
C PRO A 637 -15.46 1.97 -11.88
N LYS A 638 -15.00 3.12 -12.40
CA LYS A 638 -13.64 3.66 -12.20
C LYS A 638 -13.26 3.61 -10.71
N LEU A 639 -12.16 2.91 -10.40
CA LEU A 639 -11.60 2.86 -9.06
C LEU A 639 -11.15 4.28 -8.66
N PRO A 640 -11.36 4.72 -7.41
CA PRO A 640 -10.79 5.98 -6.94
C PRO A 640 -9.26 5.94 -7.03
N ASP A 641 -8.62 7.06 -7.36
CA ASP A 641 -7.17 7.15 -7.57
C ASP A 641 -6.34 6.80 -6.32
N TYR A 642 -6.97 6.83 -5.13
CA TYR A 642 -6.36 6.41 -3.86
C TYR A 642 -6.47 4.90 -3.58
N ALA A 643 -7.16 4.12 -4.41
CA ALA A 643 -7.38 2.71 -4.18
C ALA A 643 -6.08 1.92 -4.36
N VAL A 644 -5.73 1.11 -3.36
CA VAL A 644 -4.52 0.27 -3.41
C VAL A 644 -4.69 -0.83 -4.46
N THR A 645 -3.69 -1.01 -5.34
CA THR A 645 -3.69 -2.01 -6.42
C THR A 645 -3.92 -3.44 -5.91
N LYS A 646 -4.69 -4.24 -6.65
CA LYS A 646 -4.91 -5.66 -6.38
C LYS A 646 -3.57 -6.40 -6.33
N GLY A 647 -3.40 -7.26 -5.33
CA GLY A 647 -2.17 -7.96 -4.99
C GLY A 647 -1.25 -7.19 -4.02
N ALA A 648 -1.41 -5.86 -3.87
CA ALA A 648 -0.59 -5.10 -2.95
C ALA A 648 -1.04 -5.30 -1.49
N ALA A 649 -0.10 -5.14 -0.57
CA ALA A 649 -0.35 -5.31 0.85
C ALA A 649 -0.67 -3.98 1.53
N VAL A 650 -1.65 -4.04 2.43
CA VAL A 650 -2.07 -2.94 3.31
C VAL A 650 -1.92 -3.35 4.77
N ALA A 651 -1.80 -2.37 5.65
CA ALA A 651 -1.73 -2.58 7.09
C ALA A 651 -2.83 -1.82 7.83
N ALA A 652 -3.42 -2.48 8.83
CA ALA A 652 -4.35 -1.83 9.74
C ALA A 652 -3.59 -0.94 10.73
N ILE A 653 -3.93 0.35 10.74
CA ILE A 653 -3.38 1.36 11.65
C ILE A 653 -4.30 1.65 12.85
N ASN A 654 -5.54 1.13 12.81
CA ASN A 654 -6.54 1.23 13.87
C ASN A 654 -7.28 -0.12 14.04
N ASN A 655 -8.25 -0.20 14.96
CA ASN A 655 -9.11 -1.37 15.13
C ASN A 655 -9.89 -1.67 13.84
N VAL A 656 -9.78 -2.90 13.32
CA VAL A 656 -10.48 -3.35 12.10
C VAL A 656 -11.10 -4.73 12.36
N TYR A 657 -12.22 -5.02 11.70
CA TYR A 657 -12.80 -6.35 11.64
C TYR A 657 -12.76 -6.86 10.21
N LEU A 658 -12.56 -8.17 10.04
CA LEU A 658 -12.74 -8.86 8.77
C LEU A 658 -14.18 -9.37 8.70
N TYR A 659 -14.89 -9.13 7.61
CA TYR A 659 -16.29 -9.49 7.43
C TYR A 659 -16.50 -10.49 6.31
N ARG A 660 -17.54 -11.33 6.41
CA ARG A 660 -17.97 -12.24 5.33
C ARG A 660 -18.58 -11.48 4.15
N THR A 661 -19.24 -10.35 4.42
CA THR A 661 -19.97 -9.56 3.43
C THR A 661 -19.60 -8.08 3.49
N VAL A 662 -19.99 -7.32 2.45
CA VAL A 662 -19.59 -5.91 2.24
C VAL A 662 -20.27 -4.89 3.18
N ASN A 663 -21.37 -5.27 3.84
CA ASN A 663 -22.22 -4.36 4.63
C ASN A 663 -21.85 -4.22 6.11
N PHE A 664 -20.85 -4.98 6.59
CA PHE A 664 -20.20 -4.81 7.91
C PHE A 664 -21.13 -4.88 9.14
N THR A 665 -22.03 -5.86 9.18
CA THR A 665 -22.87 -6.11 10.35
C THR A 665 -22.15 -6.97 11.40
N LYS A 666 -22.55 -6.87 12.67
CA LYS A 666 -21.90 -7.58 13.79
C LYS A 666 -21.89 -9.11 13.60
N GLY A 667 -22.98 -9.68 13.08
CA GLY A 667 -23.11 -11.12 12.82
C GLY A 667 -22.22 -11.64 11.68
N GLN A 668 -21.69 -10.76 10.84
CA GLN A 668 -20.85 -11.14 9.69
C GLN A 668 -19.35 -11.05 9.98
N ARG A 669 -18.95 -10.78 11.24
CA ARG A 669 -17.54 -10.66 11.64
C ARG A 669 -16.84 -12.03 11.67
N ILE A 670 -15.74 -12.15 10.95
CA ILE A 670 -14.87 -13.33 10.90
C ILE A 670 -13.76 -13.24 11.95
N ALA A 671 -13.16 -12.05 12.10
CA ALA A 671 -12.04 -11.81 12.99
C ALA A 671 -11.95 -10.35 13.43
N LYS A 672 -11.40 -10.11 14.63
CA LYS A 672 -11.10 -8.78 15.17
C LYS A 672 -9.58 -8.56 15.18
N TYR A 673 -9.17 -7.39 14.71
CA TYR A 673 -7.80 -6.92 14.72
C TYR A 673 -7.76 -5.62 15.51
N ILE A 674 -7.03 -5.60 16.62
CA ILE A 674 -6.87 -4.39 17.41
C ILE A 674 -5.76 -3.50 16.85
N LYS A 675 -5.73 -2.22 17.25
CA LYS A 675 -4.62 -1.32 17.00
C LYS A 675 -3.34 -1.88 17.62
N LYS A 676 -2.34 -2.16 16.78
CA LYS A 676 -1.02 -2.66 17.20
C LYS A 676 0.06 -1.58 17.06
N PRO A 677 1.15 -1.67 17.86
CA PRO A 677 2.39 -0.94 17.59
C PRO A 677 2.87 -1.16 16.16
N ARG A 678 3.57 -0.17 15.60
CA ARG A 678 3.89 -0.11 14.16
C ARG A 678 4.48 -1.40 13.63
N ILE A 679 5.46 -2.00 14.30
CA ILE A 679 6.16 -3.23 13.88
C ILE A 679 5.25 -4.48 13.81
N TYR A 680 4.12 -4.47 14.51
CA TYR A 680 3.16 -5.59 14.59
C TYR A 680 1.79 -5.28 13.99
N ARG A 681 1.66 -4.21 13.20
CA ARG A 681 0.39 -3.89 12.52
C ARG A 681 -0.09 -5.09 11.68
N PRO A 682 -1.38 -5.48 11.80
CA PRO A 682 -1.97 -6.54 10.97
C PRO A 682 -1.83 -6.20 9.49
N MET A 683 -1.41 -7.16 8.68
CA MET A 683 -1.25 -7.03 7.23
C MET A 683 -2.27 -7.85 6.47
N PHE A 684 -2.70 -7.30 5.33
CA PHE A 684 -3.66 -7.91 4.42
C PHE A 684 -3.20 -7.72 2.98
N VAL A 685 -3.31 -8.74 2.13
CA VAL A 685 -3.15 -8.60 0.67
C VAL A 685 -4.51 -8.31 0.07
N VAL A 686 -4.61 -7.23 -0.71
CA VAL A 686 -5.84 -6.91 -1.46
C VAL A 686 -6.00 -7.92 -2.58
N THR A 687 -7.14 -8.60 -2.63
CA THR A 687 -7.45 -9.64 -3.63
C THR A 687 -8.62 -9.24 -4.54
N GLY A 688 -9.34 -8.17 -4.19
CA GLY A 688 -10.40 -7.59 -5.01
C GLY A 688 -11.03 -6.37 -4.34
N TYR A 689 -12.04 -5.83 -5.01
CA TYR A 689 -12.78 -4.65 -4.57
C TYR A 689 -14.27 -4.97 -4.57
N ALA A 690 -15.03 -4.31 -3.70
CA ALA A 690 -16.47 -4.34 -3.74
C ALA A 690 -17.04 -3.04 -3.19
N ARG A 691 -18.33 -2.80 -3.42
CA ARG A 691 -19.08 -1.72 -2.76
C ARG A 691 -20.11 -2.31 -1.83
N SER A 692 -20.36 -1.66 -0.69
CA SER A 692 -21.52 -1.95 0.15
C SER A 692 -22.80 -1.52 -0.58
N THR A 693 -23.96 -1.94 -0.07
CA THR A 693 -25.26 -1.49 -0.59
C THR A 693 -25.42 0.03 -0.56
N SER A 694 -24.80 0.69 0.42
CA SER A 694 -24.71 2.16 0.49
C SER A 694 -23.59 2.79 -0.37
N GLY A 695 -23.02 2.07 -1.33
CA GLY A 695 -21.98 2.55 -2.25
C GLY A 695 -20.56 2.70 -1.69
N LYS A 696 -20.30 2.41 -0.41
CA LYS A 696 -18.97 2.57 0.20
C LYS A 696 -18.03 1.48 -0.29
N MET A 697 -16.83 1.87 -0.74
CA MET A 697 -15.79 0.94 -1.20
C MET A 697 -15.31 0.01 -0.08
N ARG A 698 -14.87 -1.19 -0.46
CA ARG A 698 -14.39 -2.27 0.42
C ARG A 698 -13.25 -3.00 -0.27
N TYR A 699 -12.23 -3.36 0.50
CA TYR A 699 -11.22 -4.30 0.01
C TYR A 699 -11.65 -5.73 0.36
N HIS A 700 -11.71 -6.59 -0.65
CA HIS A 700 -11.65 -8.03 -0.42
C HIS A 700 -10.18 -8.40 -0.22
N VAL A 701 -9.86 -9.07 0.88
CA VAL A 701 -8.47 -9.27 1.31
C VAL A 701 -8.20 -10.69 1.80
N ARG A 702 -6.92 -11.04 1.85
CA ARG A 702 -6.39 -12.22 2.54
C ARG A 702 -5.49 -11.78 3.70
N ASP A 703 -5.72 -12.30 4.90
CA ASP A 703 -4.84 -12.11 6.05
C ASP A 703 -3.48 -12.80 5.81
N VAL A 704 -2.38 -12.04 5.88
CA VAL A 704 -1.01 -12.52 5.68
C VAL A 704 -0.14 -12.44 6.94
N ASN A 705 -0.77 -12.46 8.12
CA ASN A 705 -0.08 -12.49 9.41
C ASN A 705 0.22 -13.93 9.82
N HIS A 706 1.20 -14.56 9.14
CA HIS A 706 1.51 -16.01 9.22
C HIS A 706 1.74 -16.58 10.63
N LEU A 707 2.11 -15.73 11.60
CA LEU A 707 2.34 -16.13 13.00
C LEU A 707 1.10 -15.94 13.89
N SER A 708 -0.08 -15.73 13.31
CA SER A 708 -1.34 -15.51 14.02
C SER A 708 -2.39 -16.56 13.64
N LYS A 709 -3.38 -16.78 14.53
CA LYS A 709 -4.49 -17.71 14.30
C LYS A 709 -5.44 -17.33 13.16
N THR A 710 -5.31 -16.11 12.62
CA THR A 710 -6.17 -15.61 11.53
C THR A 710 -5.50 -15.67 10.17
N ALA A 711 -4.24 -16.14 10.10
CA ALA A 711 -3.50 -16.29 8.85
C ALA A 711 -4.32 -17.03 7.79
N GLY A 712 -4.30 -16.51 6.56
CA GLY A 712 -4.98 -17.10 5.41
C GLY A 712 -6.47 -16.77 5.30
N LYS A 713 -7.13 -16.27 6.36
CA LYS A 713 -8.56 -15.92 6.31
C LYS A 713 -8.82 -14.84 5.26
N THR A 714 -9.88 -15.03 4.47
CA THR A 714 -10.34 -14.08 3.46
C THR A 714 -11.65 -13.41 3.88
N GLY A 715 -11.93 -12.24 3.29
CA GLY A 715 -13.15 -11.49 3.55
C GLY A 715 -12.97 -10.01 3.24
N TYR A 716 -13.86 -9.17 3.75
CA TYR A 716 -13.89 -7.75 3.47
C TYR A 716 -13.40 -6.89 4.65
N ILE A 717 -12.58 -5.88 4.35
CA ILE A 717 -12.17 -4.81 5.28
C ILE A 717 -12.43 -3.43 4.68
N THR A 718 -12.46 -2.40 5.52
CA THR A 718 -12.63 -1.02 5.06
C THR A 718 -11.41 -0.59 4.24
N ASP A 719 -11.66 0.19 3.20
CA ASP A 719 -10.64 0.89 2.41
C ASP A 719 -10.30 2.28 3.00
N ASN A 720 -10.97 2.69 4.08
CA ASN A 720 -10.81 4.01 4.67
C ASN A 720 -9.38 4.21 5.20
N TRP A 721 -8.73 5.26 4.73
CA TRP A 721 -7.35 5.63 5.03
C TRP A 721 -7.02 5.86 6.52
N ARG A 722 -8.05 6.12 7.35
CA ARG A 722 -7.92 6.25 8.82
C ARG A 722 -7.72 4.89 9.51
N TYR A 723 -8.07 3.80 8.84
CA TYR A 723 -8.03 2.45 9.38
C TYR A 723 -6.99 1.58 8.69
N VAL A 724 -6.80 1.73 7.38
CA VAL A 724 -5.95 0.88 6.55
C VAL A 724 -5.08 1.74 5.65
N ARG A 725 -3.78 1.41 5.52
CA ARG A 725 -2.82 2.14 4.65
C ARG A 725 -1.91 1.19 3.88
N PRO A 726 -1.35 1.60 2.72
CA PRO A 726 -0.31 0.84 2.02
C PRO A 726 0.87 0.50 2.94
N ILE A 727 1.37 -0.73 2.84
CA ILE A 727 2.48 -1.19 3.69
C ILE A 727 3.84 -0.63 3.25
N TYR A 728 3.98 -0.21 1.99
CA TYR A 728 5.22 0.32 1.43
C TYR A 728 5.17 1.86 1.33
N TYR A 729 6.31 2.52 1.49
CA TYR A 729 6.43 3.94 1.17
C TYR A 729 6.40 4.16 -0.35
N ALA A 730 5.66 5.17 -0.82
CA ALA A 730 5.64 5.55 -2.23
C ALA A 730 6.59 6.72 -2.52
N THR A 731 6.85 7.57 -1.52
CA THR A 731 7.66 8.78 -1.65
C THR A 731 9.08 8.58 -1.13
N LEU A 732 10.03 9.34 -1.69
CA LEU A 732 11.41 9.40 -1.23
C LEU A 732 11.50 10.08 0.15
N HIS A 733 12.40 9.58 1.00
CA HIS A 733 12.72 10.21 2.28
C HIS A 733 14.24 10.17 2.45
N LYS A 734 14.91 11.33 2.64
CA LYS A 734 16.37 11.44 2.70
C LYS A 734 17.01 10.56 3.78
N HIS A 735 16.28 10.32 4.87
CA HIS A 735 16.69 9.45 5.97
C HIS A 735 15.58 8.48 6.36
N ILE A 736 15.97 7.24 6.69
CA ILE A 736 15.07 6.26 7.31
C ILE A 736 15.75 5.64 8.52
N THR A 737 14.96 5.24 9.52
CA THR A 737 15.44 4.50 10.68
C THR A 737 14.92 3.06 10.64
N VAL A 738 15.80 2.09 10.83
CA VAL A 738 15.41 0.67 10.97
C VAL A 738 14.66 0.47 12.29
N ILE A 739 13.42 -0.02 12.24
CA ILE A 739 12.57 -0.23 13.42
C ILE A 739 12.27 -1.71 13.70
N SER A 740 12.55 -2.61 12.76
CA SER A 740 12.44 -4.06 12.95
C SER A 740 13.38 -4.54 14.07
N PRO A 741 12.90 -5.28 15.09
CA PRO A 741 13.77 -5.90 16.11
C PRO A 741 14.80 -6.88 15.52
N ALA A 742 14.46 -7.52 14.39
CA ALA A 742 15.36 -8.40 13.64
C ALA A 742 16.32 -7.65 12.69
N GLY A 743 16.23 -6.32 12.63
CA GLY A 743 16.96 -5.50 11.69
C GLY A 743 16.40 -5.57 10.26
N VAL A 744 17.15 -4.99 9.33
CA VAL A 744 16.88 -4.99 7.88
C VAL A 744 18.17 -5.24 7.13
N ASN A 745 18.11 -6.07 6.09
CA ASN A 745 19.24 -6.32 5.19
C ASN A 745 19.27 -5.30 4.05
N ALA A 746 20.48 -4.96 3.62
CA ALA A 746 20.77 -4.30 2.35
C ALA A 746 21.29 -5.30 1.32
N TYR A 747 20.93 -5.03 0.07
CA TYR A 747 21.06 -5.96 -1.06
C TYR A 747 21.71 -5.27 -2.26
N LYS A 748 22.33 -6.06 -3.13
CA LYS A 748 22.91 -5.57 -4.40
C LYS A 748 21.82 -5.19 -5.41
N HIS A 749 20.69 -5.91 -5.40
CA HIS A 749 19.65 -5.81 -6.42
C HIS A 749 18.30 -5.37 -5.82
N LYS A 750 17.45 -4.77 -6.66
CA LYS A 750 16.14 -4.18 -6.26
C LYS A 750 15.08 -5.22 -5.87
N ASP A 751 15.22 -6.45 -6.34
CA ASP A 751 14.41 -7.61 -5.94
C ASP A 751 14.74 -8.11 -4.51
N LEU A 752 15.77 -7.54 -3.86
CA LEU A 752 16.36 -7.96 -2.59
C LEU A 752 17.13 -9.28 -2.65
N THR A 753 17.78 -9.57 -3.79
CA THR A 753 18.78 -10.63 -3.89
C THR A 753 20.21 -10.09 -3.71
N GLY A 754 21.16 -10.98 -3.42
CA GLY A 754 22.54 -10.60 -3.15
C GLY A 754 22.70 -9.78 -1.86
N LYS A 755 22.35 -10.37 -0.71
CA LYS A 755 22.52 -9.73 0.62
C LYS A 755 23.97 -9.27 0.81
N VAL A 756 24.15 -8.03 1.25
CA VAL A 756 25.49 -7.42 1.45
C VAL A 756 25.76 -7.05 2.91
N LYS A 757 24.78 -6.43 3.59
CA LYS A 757 24.96 -5.95 4.97
C LYS A 757 23.66 -6.02 5.73
N SER A 758 23.72 -6.33 7.03
CA SER A 758 22.55 -6.26 7.91
C SER A 758 22.64 -5.01 8.78
N TYR A 759 21.55 -4.27 8.91
CA TYR A 759 21.42 -3.10 9.77
C TYR A 759 20.52 -3.42 10.96
N GLN A 760 21.00 -3.09 12.15
CA GLN A 760 20.30 -3.39 13.40
C GLN A 760 19.18 -2.36 13.67
N GLN A 761 18.26 -2.69 14.57
CA GLN A 761 17.23 -1.76 15.02
C GLN A 761 17.87 -0.45 15.53
N GLY A 762 17.38 0.68 15.04
CA GLY A 762 17.88 2.01 15.35
C GLY A 762 18.94 2.55 14.40
N THR A 763 19.41 1.78 13.42
CA THR A 763 20.32 2.33 12.40
C THR A 763 19.59 3.37 11.55
N ILE A 764 20.17 4.57 11.44
CA ILE A 764 19.73 5.62 10.52
C ILE A 764 20.46 5.40 9.20
N LEU A 765 19.70 5.29 8.11
CA LEU A 765 20.21 5.08 6.75
C LEU A 765 19.93 6.31 5.91
N LYS A 766 20.95 6.79 5.19
CA LYS A 766 20.81 7.83 4.17
C LYS A 766 20.34 7.21 2.87
N VAL A 767 19.33 7.80 2.26
CA VAL A 767 18.64 7.29 1.08
C VAL A 767 18.76 8.32 -0.02
N LYS A 768 19.14 7.88 -1.22
CA LYS A 768 19.22 8.72 -2.43
C LYS A 768 18.02 8.55 -3.37
N GLY A 769 17.30 7.43 -3.26
CA GLY A 769 16.19 7.14 -4.15
C GLY A 769 15.22 6.12 -3.57
N ILE A 770 14.06 5.98 -4.21
CA ILE A 770 13.11 4.91 -3.95
C ILE A 770 12.69 4.33 -5.30
N VAL A 771 12.65 3.00 -5.42
CA VAL A 771 12.26 2.32 -6.66
C VAL A 771 11.13 1.34 -6.40
N LYS A 772 10.30 1.12 -7.43
CA LYS A 772 9.26 0.09 -7.43
C LYS A 772 9.84 -1.23 -7.93
N HIS A 773 9.43 -2.32 -7.30
CA HIS A 773 9.69 -3.69 -7.75
C HIS A 773 8.42 -4.51 -7.53
N ASN A 774 7.74 -4.87 -8.62
CA ASN A 774 6.39 -5.43 -8.63
C ASN A 774 5.43 -4.52 -7.82
N LEU A 775 4.70 -5.08 -6.86
CA LEU A 775 3.73 -4.35 -6.02
C LEU A 775 4.34 -3.74 -4.75
N THR A 776 5.67 -3.63 -4.71
CA THR A 776 6.42 -3.23 -3.51
C THR A 776 7.46 -2.17 -3.86
N THR A 777 8.01 -1.47 -2.87
CA THR A 777 9.08 -0.47 -3.10
C THR A 777 10.33 -0.74 -2.25
N ARG A 778 11.47 -0.22 -2.71
CA ARG A 778 12.79 -0.29 -2.06
C ARG A 778 13.40 1.09 -1.98
N TYR A 779 14.04 1.39 -0.87
CA TYR A 779 14.93 2.53 -0.80
C TYR A 779 16.29 2.17 -1.38
N ILE A 780 16.86 3.09 -2.16
CA ILE A 780 18.23 3.06 -2.61
C ILE A 780 19.05 3.89 -1.61
N LEU A 781 19.99 3.24 -0.95
CA LEU A 781 20.94 3.89 -0.06
C LEU A 781 21.95 4.71 -0.88
N THR A 782 22.58 5.70 -0.26
CA THR A 782 23.59 6.54 -0.95
C THR A 782 24.72 5.73 -1.59
N ASN A 783 25.06 4.58 -1.02
CA ASN A 783 26.02 3.63 -1.57
C ASN A 783 25.47 2.68 -2.65
N GLY A 784 24.30 2.97 -3.24
CA GLY A 784 23.69 2.20 -4.32
C GLY A 784 22.98 0.92 -3.91
N ARG A 785 23.04 0.52 -2.63
CA ARG A 785 22.40 -0.72 -2.14
C ARG A 785 20.91 -0.54 -1.89
N TYR A 786 20.14 -1.63 -1.97
CA TYR A 786 18.70 -1.62 -1.78
C TYR A 786 18.30 -2.12 -0.40
N VAL A 787 17.37 -1.42 0.26
CA VAL A 787 16.69 -1.89 1.48
C VAL A 787 15.17 -1.82 1.29
N THR A 788 14.43 -2.64 2.03
CA THR A 788 12.96 -2.62 1.98
C THR A 788 12.39 -1.26 2.39
N ALA A 789 11.37 -0.77 1.67
CA ALA A 789 10.60 0.40 2.07
C ALA A 789 9.32 0.03 2.84
N ASN A 790 9.26 -1.18 3.41
CA ASN A 790 8.15 -1.65 4.21
C ASN A 790 8.06 -0.85 5.54
N ARG A 791 6.93 -0.20 5.76
CA ARG A 791 6.63 0.70 6.89
C ARG A 791 6.65 0.01 8.26
N LYS A 792 6.61 -1.33 8.34
CA LYS A 792 6.79 -2.09 9.59
C LYS A 792 8.25 -2.37 9.93
N LEU A 793 9.13 -2.29 8.94
CA LEU A 793 10.55 -2.64 9.08
C LEU A 793 11.43 -1.39 9.16
N VAL A 794 11.04 -0.31 8.47
CA VAL A 794 11.68 1.01 8.50
C VAL A 794 10.66 2.12 8.77
N ASN A 795 11.13 3.21 9.38
CA ASN A 795 10.35 4.43 9.60
C ASN A 795 11.05 5.63 8.95
N MET A 796 10.28 6.51 8.30
CA MET A 796 10.80 7.73 7.68
C MET A 796 11.39 8.68 8.74
N GLY A 797 12.50 9.34 8.41
CA GLY A 797 13.19 10.28 9.29
C GLY A 797 14.19 9.63 10.25
N ARG A 798 14.76 10.48 11.11
CA ARG A 798 15.77 10.12 12.11
C ARG A 798 15.11 9.88 13.46
N HIS A 799 15.08 8.63 13.92
CA HIS A 799 14.47 8.27 15.21
C HIS A 799 15.55 7.87 16.21
N ARG A 800 15.59 8.57 17.34
CA ARG A 800 16.51 8.22 18.44
C ARG A 800 16.11 6.87 19.05
N THR A 801 17.11 6.04 19.36
CA THR A 801 16.87 4.77 20.07
C THR A 801 17.30 4.84 21.51
N VAL A 802 16.53 4.18 22.37
CA VAL A 802 16.84 4.08 23.80
C VAL A 802 18.07 3.19 23.98
N LYS A 803 19.14 3.74 24.54
CA LYS A 803 20.39 3.02 24.81
C LYS A 803 20.56 2.62 26.27
N LYS A 804 19.96 3.37 27.20
CA LYS A 804 20.03 3.12 28.64
C LYS A 804 18.72 3.51 29.31
N VAL A 805 18.37 2.80 30.37
CA VAL A 805 17.25 3.15 31.25
C VAL A 805 17.67 3.02 32.71
N ARG A 806 17.10 3.85 33.60
CA ARG A 806 17.19 3.74 35.05
C ARG A 806 15.94 3.08 35.59
N ALA A 807 16.07 2.08 36.47
CA ALA A 807 14.92 1.54 37.19
C ALA A 807 14.40 2.58 38.20
N LYS A 808 13.12 2.98 38.11
CA LYS A 808 12.47 3.92 39.06
C LYS A 808 11.99 3.22 40.34
N THR A 809 11.77 1.92 40.25
CA THR A 809 11.43 1.02 41.35
C THR A 809 12.19 -0.29 41.19
N THR A 810 12.03 -1.22 42.12
CA THR A 810 12.47 -2.61 41.90
C THR A 810 11.70 -3.21 40.73
N ILE A 811 12.42 -3.64 39.70
CA ILE A 811 11.87 -4.29 38.51
C ILE A 811 12.50 -5.66 38.34
N HIS A 812 12.01 -6.41 37.37
CA HIS A 812 12.50 -7.75 37.07
C HIS A 812 12.93 -7.86 35.61
N ARG A 813 14.03 -8.58 35.38
CA ARG A 813 14.43 -9.10 34.07
C ARG A 813 13.86 -10.49 33.88
N TYR A 814 13.20 -10.69 32.74
CA TYR A 814 12.56 -11.94 32.35
C TYR A 814 13.22 -12.53 31.11
N GLN A 815 13.03 -13.82 30.86
CA GLN A 815 13.68 -14.51 29.75
C GLN A 815 13.14 -14.06 28.38
N ASN A 816 11.86 -13.72 28.29
CA ASN A 816 11.21 -13.37 27.02
C ASN A 816 10.39 -12.06 27.08
N VAL A 817 9.97 -11.59 25.91
CA VAL A 817 9.23 -10.34 25.71
C VAL A 817 7.86 -10.29 26.41
N ASN A 818 7.27 -11.45 26.72
CA ASN A 818 5.99 -11.52 27.43
C ASN A 818 6.16 -11.48 28.96
N LEU A 819 7.40 -11.39 29.44
CA LEU A 819 7.76 -11.37 30.86
C LEU A 819 7.33 -12.64 31.60
N SER A 820 7.56 -13.81 30.99
CA SER A 820 7.39 -15.10 31.68
C SER A 820 8.72 -15.76 32.05
N GLY A 821 8.67 -16.75 32.96
CA GLY A 821 9.83 -17.44 33.52
C GLY A 821 10.27 -16.90 34.88
N ARG A 822 11.30 -17.51 35.49
CA ARG A 822 11.84 -17.10 36.80
C ARG A 822 12.58 -15.75 36.66
N PRO A 823 12.08 -14.66 37.26
CA PRO A 823 12.67 -13.34 37.08
C PRO A 823 13.99 -13.17 37.84
N HIS A 824 14.88 -12.34 37.32
CA HIS A 824 16.02 -11.81 38.07
C HIS A 824 15.73 -10.38 38.51
N THR A 825 15.95 -10.08 39.79
CA THR A 825 15.62 -8.80 40.39
C THR A 825 16.63 -7.71 40.02
N ILE A 826 16.13 -6.54 39.65
CA ILE A 826 16.88 -5.32 39.38
C ILE A 826 16.41 -4.27 40.39
N LYS A 827 17.33 -3.77 41.21
CA LYS A 827 17.03 -2.80 42.27
C LYS A 827 16.71 -1.42 41.68
N LYS A 828 15.88 -0.64 42.40
CA LYS A 828 15.66 0.79 42.12
C LYS A 828 17.01 1.51 41.95
N GLY A 829 17.07 2.43 40.98
CA GLY A 829 18.26 3.25 40.69
C GLY A 829 19.28 2.62 39.73
N GLN A 830 19.25 1.29 39.52
CA GLN A 830 20.20 0.65 38.60
C GLN A 830 20.02 1.15 37.16
N ILE A 831 21.14 1.38 36.48
CA ILE A 831 21.20 1.76 35.07
C ILE A 831 21.40 0.50 34.23
N ILE A 832 20.49 0.26 33.30
CA ILE A 832 20.49 -0.92 32.44
C ILE A 832 20.72 -0.50 31.00
N LYS A 833 21.70 -1.12 30.34
CA LYS A 833 21.94 -0.94 28.90
C LYS A 833 20.84 -1.65 28.09
N VAL A 834 20.27 -0.93 27.14
CA VAL A 834 19.24 -1.42 26.22
C VAL A 834 19.89 -1.72 24.88
N SER A 835 19.67 -2.95 24.39
CA SER A 835 20.17 -3.42 23.10
C SER A 835 19.20 -3.12 21.96
N ASN A 836 17.92 -3.43 22.16
CA ASN A 836 16.83 -3.14 21.23
C ASN A 836 15.49 -3.07 22.01
N TYR A 837 14.39 -2.79 21.32
CA TYR A 837 13.05 -2.80 21.91
C TYR A 837 12.09 -3.67 21.10
N ASP A 838 11.09 -4.19 21.80
CA ASP A 838 10.03 -5.01 21.23
C ASP A 838 8.72 -4.82 22.00
N TYR A 839 7.65 -5.54 21.63
CA TYR A 839 6.35 -5.45 22.28
C TYR A 839 5.83 -6.83 22.68
N SER A 840 5.25 -6.92 23.88
CA SER A 840 4.57 -8.13 24.32
C SER A 840 3.43 -8.49 23.36
N HIS A 841 3.06 -9.78 23.30
CA HIS A 841 1.97 -10.28 22.49
C HIS A 841 2.05 -9.87 21.00
N GLY A 842 3.25 -9.70 20.44
CA GLY A 842 3.46 -9.15 19.10
C GLY A 842 2.54 -9.75 18.02
N HIS A 843 2.48 -11.07 17.94
CA HIS A 843 1.70 -11.80 16.92
C HIS A 843 0.25 -12.11 17.33
N ASN A 844 -0.17 -11.75 18.56
CA ASN A 844 -1.56 -11.86 18.96
C ASN A 844 -2.31 -10.60 18.51
N LEU A 845 -3.13 -10.73 17.46
CA LEU A 845 -3.84 -9.61 16.84
C LEU A 845 -5.07 -9.13 17.63
N GLN A 846 -5.39 -9.79 18.74
CA GLN A 846 -6.50 -9.43 19.64
C GLN A 846 -6.02 -8.78 20.95
N LYS A 847 -4.73 -8.87 21.29
CA LYS A 847 -4.14 -8.31 22.52
C LYS A 847 -3.18 -7.16 22.25
N HIS A 848 -3.29 -6.09 23.04
CA HIS A 848 -2.40 -4.95 22.93
C HIS A 848 -0.98 -5.34 23.36
N GLY A 849 0.02 -4.79 22.66
CA GLY A 849 1.43 -5.06 22.98
C GLY A 849 2.02 -3.92 23.80
N ALA A 850 2.60 -4.25 24.95
CA ALA A 850 3.30 -3.29 25.81
C ALA A 850 4.79 -3.25 25.45
N LEU A 851 5.38 -2.06 25.42
CA LEU A 851 6.81 -1.87 25.11
C LEU A 851 7.70 -2.61 26.11
N ARG A 852 8.75 -3.24 25.59
CA ARG A 852 9.77 -3.99 26.32
C ARG A 852 11.14 -3.60 25.81
N TYR A 853 12.10 -3.49 26.72
CA TYR A 853 13.49 -3.29 26.36
C TYR A 853 14.23 -4.62 26.50
N ARG A 854 14.99 -4.98 25.48
CA ARG A 854 15.90 -6.11 25.52
C ARG A 854 17.21 -5.67 26.15
N VAL A 855 17.64 -6.39 27.16
CA VAL A 855 18.83 -6.13 27.97
C VAL A 855 19.68 -7.39 28.01
N ALA A 856 20.90 -7.28 28.55
CA ALA A 856 21.75 -8.47 28.73
C ALA A 856 21.01 -9.53 29.56
N GLY A 857 20.84 -10.73 28.99
CA GLY A 857 20.18 -11.87 29.62
C GLY A 857 18.65 -11.85 29.66
N GLY A 858 17.97 -10.95 28.91
CA GLY A 858 16.51 -11.01 28.81
C GLY A 858 15.81 -9.70 28.44
N TYR A 859 14.60 -9.52 28.98
CA TYR A 859 13.72 -8.38 28.75
C TYR A 859 13.28 -7.75 30.06
N ILE A 860 13.15 -6.43 30.06
CA ILE A 860 12.54 -5.65 31.15
C ILE A 860 11.33 -4.88 30.62
N THR A 861 10.48 -4.42 31.54
CA THR A 861 9.39 -3.51 31.20
C THR A 861 9.91 -2.21 30.59
N GLY A 862 9.28 -1.74 29.51
CA GLY A 862 9.54 -0.42 28.92
C GLY A 862 8.53 0.65 29.38
N ASN A 863 7.71 0.34 30.38
CA ASN A 863 6.72 1.29 30.92
C ASN A 863 7.43 2.39 31.73
N SER A 864 7.17 3.65 31.38
CA SER A 864 7.76 4.85 31.99
C SER A 864 7.52 4.98 33.50
N LYS A 865 6.47 4.33 34.03
CA LYS A 865 6.21 4.24 35.48
C LYS A 865 7.34 3.52 36.22
N TYR A 866 7.95 2.52 35.59
CA TYR A 866 8.94 1.64 36.22
C TYR A 866 10.38 1.89 35.76
N VAL A 867 10.56 2.49 34.58
CA VAL A 867 11.88 2.81 34.03
C VAL A 867 11.92 4.22 33.44
N ARG A 868 13.04 4.93 33.60
CA ARG A 868 13.30 6.26 33.02
C ARG A 868 14.39 6.13 31.95
N ILE A 869 14.16 6.66 30.76
CA ILE A 869 15.21 6.71 29.72
C ILE A 869 16.31 7.67 30.18
N ILE A 870 17.57 7.25 30.02
CA ILE A 870 18.74 8.09 30.32
C ILE A 870 19.45 8.35 28.99
N ARG A 871 19.82 9.61 28.75
CA ARG A 871 20.60 10.02 27.58
C ARG A 871 22.03 9.50 27.66
#